data_AF-A0A3C1RVN7-F1
#
_entry.id   AF-A0A3C1RVN7-F1
#
_cell.length_a   1.000
_cell.length_b   1.000
_cell.length_c   1.000
_cell.angle_alpha   90.00
_cell.angle_beta   90.00
_cell.angle_gamma   90.00
#
_symmetry.space_group_name_H-M   'P 1'
#
loop_
_entity.id
_entity.type
_entity.pdbx_description
1 polymer ?
#
loop_
_entity_poly.entity_id
_entity_poly.type
_entity_poly.pdbx_seq_one_letter_code
_entity_poly.pdbx_strand_id
1 'polypeptide(L)'
;TLKGNLTTNNNVDFSNASGGTQLENPIIINTTENNGNILFNNSPITGSQTLTLNAGNGTISLNTVGNNNNPINGLIFQQASTLNLFGDIYTSTGLDFLSVNTLNIAGNSVILDTSIGNGGINFIGSTLTGQGQLTLNAGNNDVNLDTFNSESPLNGLGITAKTVQANAPITLGSGGLNINASNIVNLNANTLSNNTVTITANNDITTRDITASAGITLNSRNGNITVNSLNSSAPNSNGGGISLSTPQGNISTNSLNSSSPGNTGGNISLEANTGIVTTGNILTSGATGGDITVNAKTRITIGQIDTQGQTQGGNVFLDPINDTQVEYINAESPNGRGGNVSVQSTQGYFRATNSFPTQFSPTGTASISTAGRLGGGSITIRHAGGPLNTPIAPFEIGGKLNANGAIAAITTGDFSLIPPQSFEGSFTLGNIAIQTDDAPNIPPSVNQPLIDTGVIRQQDVLIRPDQEQKQDQISTESINNPTNSSLPQELLYTVDVAFNSNDLDSTILVLEQLRNQEFQQHLGVQGNLLNRSQVQQLLKELEIKTKQVYAIVYIVSREEQLEIVVVPSSGEPLRHSVTEATQEKLFPVVRQLQSEITNPRKRDTISYQIPAKQLYQWIIQPIEDDLKKLGVSTMLFSLDPGLRSLPIAALWDGKQFLVEKYGISLIPSTSLIDFRYQPIYQAEVLAMGASQFQQQNPLPAVPIELQNIIETWPGEKFLNDRFTLDNLKSQRRRFDFKVIHLATHADFKTGSPDNSYIQLWNEKLPLTELPNLNLDNPTVELLTLSACRTALGDRRSELGFAGLAVQAGAKSALASLWYVSDQGTLGLMSEFYEYLKQAPIKAIALQEAQIAMIQEKTRIENDQLITTFGAISLPANLTEANITTLSHPYYWSGFTMIGSPW
;
A
#
# COMPACT_ATOMS: atom_id res chain seq x y z
N THR A 1 -32.96 50.52 -8.57
CA THR A 1 -33.31 50.21 -7.17
C THR A 1 -34.81 50.00 -7.03
N LEU A 2 -35.22 48.96 -6.33
CA LEU A 2 -36.62 48.63 -6.06
C LEU A 2 -36.95 48.94 -4.58
N LYS A 3 -37.99 49.75 -4.38
CA LYS A 3 -38.45 50.21 -3.05
C LYS A 3 -39.85 49.73 -2.67
N GLY A 4 -40.57 49.10 -3.59
CA GLY A 4 -41.93 48.61 -3.37
C GLY A 4 -42.31 47.56 -4.43
N ASN A 5 -43.46 46.92 -4.20
CA ASN A 5 -43.96 45.84 -5.04
C ASN A 5 -44.29 46.33 -6.47
N LEU A 6 -44.14 45.44 -7.45
CA LEU A 6 -44.59 45.64 -8.83
C LEU A 6 -45.66 44.61 -9.18
N THR A 7 -46.84 45.10 -9.58
CA THR A 7 -47.90 44.26 -10.16
C THR A 7 -48.26 44.84 -11.52
N THR A 8 -48.24 44.01 -12.57
CA THR A 8 -48.57 44.45 -13.93
C THR A 8 -49.12 43.29 -14.76
N ASN A 9 -49.77 43.62 -15.88
CA ASN A 9 -50.36 42.65 -16.80
C ASN A 9 -49.45 42.39 -18.00
N ASN A 10 -48.18 42.83 -17.95
CA ASN A 10 -47.22 42.73 -19.05
C ASN A 10 -45.88 42.20 -18.53
N ASN A 11 -44.90 42.03 -19.43
CA ASN A 11 -43.54 41.69 -19.05
C ASN A 11 -42.91 42.78 -18.17
N VAL A 12 -42.09 42.36 -17.23
CA VAL A 12 -41.17 43.22 -16.46
C VAL A 12 -39.75 42.88 -16.88
N ASP A 13 -39.05 43.83 -17.50
CA ASP A 13 -37.71 43.60 -18.04
C ASP A 13 -36.68 44.58 -17.46
N PHE A 14 -35.77 44.04 -16.65
CA PHE A 14 -34.63 44.75 -16.06
C PHE A 14 -33.33 44.49 -16.80
N SER A 15 -33.34 43.80 -17.95
CA SER A 15 -32.12 43.36 -18.64
C SER A 15 -31.23 44.52 -19.10
N ASN A 16 -31.75 45.74 -19.18
CA ASN A 16 -30.99 46.95 -19.53
C ASN A 16 -30.60 47.83 -18.31
N ALA A 17 -30.80 47.35 -17.08
CA ALA A 17 -30.46 48.10 -15.87
C ALA A 17 -28.94 48.16 -15.67
N SER A 18 -28.32 49.27 -16.08
CA SER A 18 -26.89 49.52 -15.91
C SER A 18 -26.51 49.56 -14.43
N GLY A 19 -25.72 48.58 -13.98
CA GLY A 19 -25.30 48.44 -12.57
C GLY A 19 -26.11 47.45 -11.74
N GLY A 20 -27.09 46.76 -12.32
CA GLY A 20 -27.89 45.74 -11.63
C GLY A 20 -29.14 46.29 -10.92
N THR A 21 -29.82 45.43 -10.18
CA THR A 21 -31.05 45.74 -9.44
C THR A 21 -30.84 45.60 -7.94
N GLN A 22 -30.82 46.72 -7.22
CA GLN A 22 -30.74 46.73 -5.75
C GLN A 22 -32.13 46.69 -5.09
N LEU A 23 -32.31 45.83 -4.07
CA LEU A 23 -33.51 45.72 -3.23
C LEU A 23 -33.31 46.53 -1.93
N GLU A 24 -34.18 47.52 -1.66
CA GLU A 24 -34.16 48.27 -0.38
C GLU A 24 -35.19 47.74 0.64
N ASN A 25 -36.29 47.16 0.16
CA ASN A 25 -37.35 46.55 0.96
C ASN A 25 -37.60 45.11 0.49
N PRO A 26 -38.34 44.28 1.24
CA PRO A 26 -38.93 43.07 0.66
C PRO A 26 -39.80 43.43 -0.54
N ILE A 27 -39.57 42.78 -1.68
CA ILE A 27 -40.24 43.09 -2.96
C ILE A 27 -41.02 41.88 -3.46
N ILE A 28 -42.25 42.12 -3.90
CA ILE A 28 -43.05 41.18 -4.69
C ILE A 28 -43.15 41.72 -6.12
N ILE A 29 -42.81 40.88 -7.11
CA ILE A 29 -43.05 41.15 -8.54
C ILE A 29 -44.06 40.14 -9.06
N ASN A 30 -45.21 40.61 -9.53
CA ASN A 30 -46.33 39.79 -9.99
C ASN A 30 -46.79 40.20 -11.41
N THR A 31 -46.82 39.23 -12.33
CA THR A 31 -47.26 39.38 -13.73
C THR A 31 -48.41 38.43 -14.14
N THR A 32 -49.14 37.86 -13.16
CA THR A 32 -50.07 36.72 -13.38
C THR A 32 -51.26 36.98 -14.29
N GLU A 33 -51.77 38.22 -14.39
CA GLU A 33 -53.03 38.48 -15.11
C GLU A 33 -52.94 38.14 -16.63
N ASN A 34 -51.73 38.14 -17.22
CA ASN A 34 -51.48 37.74 -18.61
C ASN A 34 -50.29 36.78 -18.78
N ASN A 35 -49.79 36.16 -17.70
CA ASN A 35 -48.59 35.31 -17.74
C ASN A 35 -47.34 36.03 -18.29
N GLY A 36 -47.12 37.29 -17.89
CA GLY A 36 -45.98 38.08 -18.35
C GLY A 36 -44.63 37.54 -17.84
N ASN A 37 -43.56 37.79 -18.58
CA ASN A 37 -42.20 37.38 -18.20
C ASN A 37 -41.57 38.35 -17.20
N ILE A 38 -40.67 37.85 -16.34
CA ILE A 38 -39.84 38.64 -15.42
C ILE A 38 -38.36 38.40 -15.79
N LEU A 39 -37.69 39.42 -16.33
CA LEU A 39 -36.38 39.26 -16.96
C LEU A 39 -35.29 40.08 -16.26
N PHE A 40 -34.22 39.40 -15.82
CA PHE A 40 -33.03 39.98 -15.19
C PHE A 40 -31.73 39.50 -15.89
N ASN A 41 -31.79 39.14 -17.18
CA ASN A 41 -30.73 38.39 -17.89
C ASN A 41 -29.32 39.01 -17.77
N ASN A 42 -29.21 40.34 -17.71
CA ASN A 42 -27.96 41.08 -17.55
C ASN A 42 -27.96 42.04 -16.35
N SER A 43 -28.79 41.77 -15.34
CA SER A 43 -28.98 42.64 -14.19
C SER A 43 -28.83 41.85 -12.89
N PRO A 44 -27.63 41.84 -12.29
CA PRO A 44 -27.41 41.21 -11.00
C PRO A 44 -28.32 41.83 -9.93
N ILE A 45 -28.94 41.01 -9.10
CA ILE A 45 -29.81 41.45 -8.01
C ILE A 45 -28.97 41.52 -6.72
N THR A 46 -29.04 42.64 -6.01
CA THR A 46 -28.29 42.87 -4.76
C THR A 46 -29.18 43.44 -3.66
N GLY A 47 -28.70 43.41 -2.41
CA GLY A 47 -29.43 43.83 -1.22
C GLY A 47 -29.59 42.69 -0.21
N SER A 48 -30.13 42.98 0.96
CA SER A 48 -30.29 42.00 2.04
C SER A 48 -31.76 41.67 2.32
N GLN A 49 -32.63 41.80 1.31
CA GLN A 49 -34.09 41.70 1.44
C GLN A 49 -34.64 40.48 0.70
N THR A 50 -35.89 40.11 1.01
CA THR A 50 -36.58 39.01 0.33
C THR A 50 -37.14 39.46 -1.02
N LEU A 51 -36.97 38.65 -2.06
CA LEU A 51 -37.58 38.83 -3.36
C LEU A 51 -38.56 37.68 -3.64
N THR A 52 -39.83 38.04 -3.90
CA THR A 52 -40.87 37.09 -4.30
C THR A 52 -41.26 37.34 -5.75
N LEU A 53 -41.19 36.31 -6.59
CA LEU A 53 -41.46 36.37 -8.01
C LEU A 53 -42.66 35.49 -8.39
N ASN A 54 -43.59 36.05 -9.14
CA ASN A 54 -44.77 35.36 -9.65
C ASN A 54 -45.01 35.71 -11.11
N ALA A 55 -44.70 34.77 -12.01
CA ALA A 55 -44.88 34.93 -13.44
C ALA A 55 -46.13 34.23 -13.99
N GLY A 56 -46.94 33.57 -13.15
CA GLY A 56 -47.99 32.66 -13.63
C GLY A 56 -47.40 31.58 -14.54
N ASN A 57 -47.92 31.45 -15.76
CA ASN A 57 -47.36 30.56 -16.79
C ASN A 57 -46.23 31.20 -17.62
N GLY A 58 -45.73 32.38 -17.22
CA GLY A 58 -44.63 33.08 -17.88
C GLY A 58 -43.25 32.52 -17.52
N THR A 59 -42.21 33.18 -18.03
CA THR A 59 -40.80 32.86 -17.79
C THR A 59 -40.18 33.84 -16.81
N ILE A 60 -39.41 33.32 -15.85
CA ILE A 60 -38.49 34.09 -15.02
C ILE A 60 -37.07 33.83 -15.52
N SER A 61 -36.27 34.88 -15.68
CA SER A 61 -34.86 34.74 -16.04
C SER A 61 -33.99 35.56 -15.10
N LEU A 62 -33.01 34.92 -14.45
CA LEU A 62 -32.15 35.52 -13.44
C LEU A 62 -30.68 35.48 -13.88
N ASN A 63 -29.98 36.60 -13.72
CA ASN A 63 -28.52 36.61 -13.60
C ASN A 63 -28.16 36.36 -12.12
N THR A 64 -27.00 36.85 -11.68
CA THR A 64 -26.50 36.67 -10.32
C THR A 64 -27.45 37.31 -9.30
N VAL A 65 -27.80 36.59 -8.25
CA VAL A 65 -28.64 37.07 -7.14
C VAL A 65 -27.86 36.98 -5.84
N GLY A 66 -27.58 38.12 -5.21
CA GLY A 66 -26.73 38.18 -4.03
C GLY A 66 -25.26 37.90 -4.35
N ASN A 67 -24.45 37.72 -3.30
CA ASN A 67 -23.08 37.20 -3.39
C ASN A 67 -22.67 36.56 -2.06
N ASN A 68 -21.52 35.87 -2.04
CA ASN A 68 -20.97 35.19 -0.85
C ASN A 68 -20.84 36.06 0.41
N ASN A 69 -20.67 37.37 0.29
CA ASN A 69 -20.53 38.27 1.45
C ASN A 69 -21.85 38.95 1.84
N ASN A 70 -22.82 38.96 0.93
CA ASN A 70 -24.10 39.64 1.11
C ASN A 70 -25.19 38.88 0.34
N PRO A 71 -25.60 37.70 0.86
CA PRO A 71 -26.74 36.98 0.29
C PRO A 71 -28.01 37.80 0.47
N ILE A 72 -28.96 37.66 -0.45
CA ILE A 72 -30.30 38.21 -0.20
C ILE A 72 -30.97 37.39 0.91
N ASN A 73 -31.93 37.97 1.63
CA ASN A 73 -32.57 37.27 2.74
C ASN A 73 -33.27 35.99 2.25
N GLY A 74 -34.07 36.09 1.19
CA GLY A 74 -34.67 34.93 0.55
C GLY A 74 -35.15 35.20 -0.87
N LEU A 75 -35.23 34.13 -1.67
CA LEU A 75 -35.76 34.15 -3.03
C LEU A 75 -36.93 33.16 -3.10
N ILE A 76 -38.13 33.67 -3.36
CA ILE A 76 -39.37 32.89 -3.32
C ILE A 76 -40.00 32.90 -4.71
N PHE A 77 -40.30 31.72 -5.24
CA PHE A 77 -41.05 31.56 -6.49
C PHE A 77 -42.48 31.14 -6.15
N GLN A 78 -43.47 31.95 -6.54
CA GLN A 78 -44.89 31.61 -6.33
C GLN A 78 -45.47 30.81 -7.49
N GLN A 79 -45.09 31.15 -8.72
CA GLN A 79 -45.44 30.39 -9.93
C GLN A 79 -44.55 30.82 -11.11
N ALA A 80 -44.04 29.85 -11.86
CA ALA A 80 -43.44 30.09 -13.18
C ALA A 80 -43.52 28.82 -14.05
N SER A 81 -43.72 29.01 -15.36
CA SER A 81 -43.57 27.89 -16.30
C SER A 81 -42.09 27.52 -16.50
N THR A 82 -41.21 28.53 -16.58
CA THR A 82 -39.78 28.31 -16.74
C THR A 82 -38.99 29.31 -15.92
N LEU A 83 -37.94 28.82 -15.24
CA LEU A 83 -36.92 29.63 -14.60
C LEU A 83 -35.58 29.40 -15.32
N ASN A 84 -35.03 30.43 -15.96
CA ASN A 84 -33.70 30.39 -16.56
C ASN A 84 -32.67 31.01 -15.61
N LEU A 85 -31.62 30.26 -15.29
CA LEU A 85 -30.51 30.74 -14.47
C LEU A 85 -29.26 30.96 -15.33
N PHE A 86 -28.85 32.22 -15.44
CA PHE A 86 -27.65 32.65 -16.16
C PHE A 86 -26.45 32.89 -15.23
N GLY A 87 -26.68 33.04 -13.92
CA GLY A 87 -25.64 33.30 -12.92
C GLY A 87 -26.01 32.73 -11.56
N ASP A 88 -25.12 32.93 -10.60
CA ASP A 88 -25.18 32.32 -9.27
C ASP A 88 -26.29 32.91 -8.39
N ILE A 89 -26.80 32.12 -7.44
CA ILE A 89 -27.79 32.54 -6.45
C ILE A 89 -27.24 32.32 -5.05
N TYR A 90 -27.22 33.37 -4.24
CA TYR A 90 -26.80 33.38 -2.84
C TYR A 90 -27.95 33.87 -1.95
N THR A 91 -28.49 32.99 -1.11
CA THR A 91 -29.60 33.33 -0.19
C THR A 91 -29.30 32.91 1.25
N SER A 92 -29.91 33.61 2.21
CA SER A 92 -29.84 33.22 3.63
C SER A 92 -30.91 32.18 3.99
N THR A 93 -32.02 32.12 3.27
CA THR A 93 -33.03 31.06 3.41
C THR A 93 -32.83 29.95 2.39
N GLY A 94 -33.60 28.87 2.53
CA GLY A 94 -33.66 27.81 1.52
C GLY A 94 -34.23 28.28 0.18
N LEU A 95 -33.97 27.49 -0.84
CA LEU A 95 -34.51 27.64 -2.19
C LEU A 95 -35.49 26.51 -2.46
N ASP A 96 -36.73 26.85 -2.80
CA ASP A 96 -37.77 25.89 -3.15
C ASP A 96 -38.30 26.20 -4.55
N PHE A 97 -38.21 25.20 -5.42
CA PHE A 97 -38.63 25.29 -6.81
C PHE A 97 -39.97 24.61 -7.07
N LEU A 98 -40.68 24.08 -6.07
CA LEU A 98 -41.95 23.35 -6.23
C LEU A 98 -42.99 24.06 -7.13
N SER A 99 -43.00 25.40 -7.16
CA SER A 99 -43.90 26.21 -7.98
C SER A 99 -43.34 26.60 -9.36
N VAL A 100 -42.25 25.98 -9.79
CA VAL A 100 -41.58 26.17 -11.08
C VAL A 100 -41.63 24.86 -11.85
N ASN A 101 -42.26 24.85 -13.04
CA ASN A 101 -42.39 23.61 -13.81
C ASN A 101 -41.01 23.14 -14.36
N THR A 102 -40.25 24.06 -14.95
CA THR A 102 -38.93 23.78 -15.54
C THR A 102 -37.88 24.75 -15.02
N LEU A 103 -36.79 24.22 -14.48
CA LEU A 103 -35.60 24.97 -14.10
C LEU A 103 -34.48 24.70 -15.11
N ASN A 104 -34.09 25.72 -15.85
CA ASN A 104 -33.08 25.65 -16.90
C ASN A 104 -31.77 26.33 -16.47
N ILE A 105 -30.70 25.55 -16.39
CA ILE A 105 -29.34 26.05 -16.17
C ILE A 105 -28.79 26.54 -17.50
N ALA A 106 -29.04 27.83 -17.78
CA ALA A 106 -28.69 28.49 -19.04
C ALA A 106 -27.25 29.03 -19.06
N GLY A 107 -26.68 29.33 -17.89
CA GLY A 107 -25.27 29.70 -17.75
C GLY A 107 -24.32 28.50 -17.88
N ASN A 108 -23.06 28.74 -18.26
CA ASN A 108 -22.05 27.68 -18.39
C ASN A 108 -21.76 26.99 -17.04
N SER A 109 -21.81 27.74 -15.96
CA SER A 109 -21.67 27.26 -14.59
C SER A 109 -22.54 28.12 -13.69
N VAL A 110 -23.35 27.49 -12.84
CA VAL A 110 -24.25 28.16 -11.89
C VAL A 110 -24.08 27.55 -10.51
N ILE A 111 -23.94 28.41 -9.49
CA ILE A 111 -23.91 28.02 -8.08
C ILE A 111 -25.23 28.44 -7.42
N LEU A 112 -25.86 27.52 -6.70
CA LEU A 112 -26.94 27.82 -5.76
C LEU A 112 -26.41 27.61 -4.34
N ASP A 113 -26.23 28.70 -3.60
CA ASP A 113 -25.63 28.69 -2.28
C ASP A 113 -26.58 29.27 -1.22
N THR A 114 -26.99 28.40 -0.31
CA THR A 114 -27.82 28.70 0.85
C THR A 114 -27.06 28.43 2.16
N SER A 115 -25.75 28.18 2.08
CA SER A 115 -24.93 27.66 3.17
C SER A 115 -24.78 28.65 4.32
N ILE A 116 -24.81 29.96 4.03
CA ILE A 116 -24.68 31.03 5.02
C ILE A 116 -25.79 30.95 6.08
N GLY A 117 -27.03 30.64 5.67
CA GLY A 117 -28.14 30.46 6.60
C GLY A 117 -28.62 29.01 6.76
N ASN A 118 -27.88 28.04 6.22
CA ASN A 118 -28.23 26.62 6.24
C ASN A 118 -29.66 26.35 5.71
N GLY A 119 -30.02 26.94 4.59
CA GLY A 119 -31.29 26.68 3.90
C GLY A 119 -31.23 25.39 3.07
N GLY A 120 -32.29 24.58 3.04
CA GLY A 120 -32.37 23.46 2.10
C GLY A 120 -32.54 23.93 0.65
N ILE A 121 -32.20 23.07 -0.32
CA ILE A 121 -32.44 23.31 -1.74
C ILE A 121 -33.35 22.20 -2.28
N ASN A 122 -34.55 22.57 -2.72
CA ASN A 122 -35.60 21.63 -3.07
C ASN A 122 -36.05 21.78 -4.52
N PHE A 123 -35.88 20.73 -5.32
CA PHE A 123 -36.30 20.64 -6.71
C PHE A 123 -37.54 19.76 -6.91
N ILE A 124 -38.17 19.29 -5.82
CA ILE A 124 -39.34 18.41 -5.90
C ILE A 124 -40.46 19.09 -6.68
N GLY A 125 -40.99 18.43 -7.70
CA GLY A 125 -42.00 18.98 -8.60
C GLY A 125 -41.49 19.81 -9.79
N SER A 126 -40.17 20.07 -9.87
CA SER A 126 -39.55 20.75 -11.02
C SER A 126 -38.75 19.80 -11.91
N THR A 127 -38.77 20.06 -13.22
CA THR A 127 -37.84 19.43 -14.16
C THR A 127 -36.57 20.25 -14.29
N LEU A 128 -35.42 19.69 -13.93
CA LEU A 128 -34.12 20.30 -14.09
C LEU A 128 -33.53 19.99 -15.48
N THR A 129 -33.11 21.01 -16.20
CA THR A 129 -32.55 20.93 -17.57
C THR A 129 -31.42 21.94 -17.76
N GLY A 130 -30.70 21.85 -18.87
CA GLY A 130 -29.66 22.80 -19.27
C GLY A 130 -28.34 22.10 -19.58
N GLN A 131 -27.41 22.80 -20.24
CA GLN A 131 -26.10 22.23 -20.62
C GLN A 131 -24.95 22.75 -19.75
N GLY A 132 -25.24 23.56 -18.73
CA GLY A 132 -24.25 24.08 -17.80
C GLY A 132 -23.85 23.10 -16.69
N GLN A 133 -22.78 23.46 -15.97
CA GLN A 133 -22.43 22.87 -14.68
C GLN A 133 -23.32 23.47 -13.58
N LEU A 134 -23.85 22.65 -12.68
CA LEU A 134 -24.61 23.10 -11.52
C LEU A 134 -23.88 22.73 -10.23
N THR A 135 -23.71 23.68 -9.31
CA THR A 135 -23.19 23.45 -7.96
C THR A 135 -24.23 23.84 -6.92
N LEU A 136 -24.50 22.97 -5.96
CA LEU A 136 -25.51 23.14 -4.91
C LEU A 136 -24.82 23.11 -3.55
N ASN A 137 -24.94 24.18 -2.77
CA ASN A 137 -24.36 24.30 -1.44
C ASN A 137 -25.45 24.60 -0.42
N ALA A 138 -25.91 23.58 0.32
CA ALA A 138 -26.96 23.70 1.33
C ALA A 138 -26.44 23.83 2.78
N GLY A 139 -25.12 23.96 2.97
CA GLY A 139 -24.50 23.98 4.30
C GLY A 139 -24.86 22.72 5.10
N ASN A 140 -25.45 22.89 6.27
CA ASN A 140 -25.92 21.80 7.14
C ASN A 140 -27.40 21.42 6.91
N ASN A 141 -27.93 21.66 5.72
CA ASN A 141 -29.31 21.32 5.33
C ASN A 141 -29.33 20.42 4.09
N ASP A 142 -30.52 19.99 3.68
CA ASP A 142 -30.71 18.92 2.73
C ASP A 142 -30.89 19.45 1.29
N VAL A 143 -30.48 18.62 0.33
CA VAL A 143 -30.73 18.81 -1.11
C VAL A 143 -31.63 17.69 -1.59
N ASN A 144 -32.80 18.05 -2.12
CA ASN A 144 -33.80 17.13 -2.64
C ASN A 144 -33.95 17.31 -4.15
N LEU A 145 -33.57 16.29 -4.90
CA LEU A 145 -33.64 16.22 -6.35
C LEU A 145 -34.80 15.32 -6.78
N ASP A 146 -35.43 15.71 -7.89
CA ASP A 146 -36.56 14.98 -8.44
C ASP A 146 -36.33 14.68 -9.91
N THR A 147 -36.91 15.45 -10.84
CA THR A 147 -36.90 15.12 -12.27
C THR A 147 -35.75 15.81 -13.01
N PHE A 148 -34.99 15.05 -13.81
CA PHE A 148 -34.00 15.56 -14.75
C PHE A 148 -34.44 15.34 -16.19
N ASN A 149 -34.17 16.33 -17.05
CA ASN A 149 -34.35 16.19 -18.49
C ASN A 149 -33.17 15.42 -19.12
N SER A 150 -33.46 14.32 -19.82
CA SER A 150 -32.46 13.50 -20.50
C SER A 150 -32.10 13.96 -21.93
N GLU A 151 -32.93 14.80 -22.56
CA GLU A 151 -32.67 15.34 -23.91
C GLU A 151 -31.68 16.50 -23.89
N SER A 152 -31.56 17.21 -22.75
CA SER A 152 -30.60 18.28 -22.53
C SER A 152 -30.02 18.18 -21.12
N PRO A 153 -29.18 17.15 -20.89
CA PRO A 153 -28.62 16.88 -19.57
C PRO A 153 -27.59 17.95 -19.17
N LEU A 154 -27.51 18.22 -17.88
CA LEU A 154 -26.48 19.09 -17.30
C LEU A 154 -25.09 18.58 -17.66
N ASN A 155 -24.13 19.49 -17.81
CA ASN A 155 -22.74 19.07 -18.03
C ASN A 155 -22.23 18.27 -16.83
N GLY A 156 -22.45 18.79 -15.62
CA GLY A 156 -22.07 18.13 -14.37
C GLY A 156 -22.81 18.72 -13.17
N LEU A 157 -22.76 17.99 -12.06
CA LEU A 157 -23.48 18.32 -10.83
C LEU A 157 -22.56 18.16 -9.61
N GLY A 158 -22.34 19.26 -8.89
CA GLY A 158 -21.66 19.29 -7.60
C GLY A 158 -22.64 19.55 -6.46
N ILE A 159 -22.57 18.80 -5.36
CA ILE A 159 -23.48 18.95 -4.22
C ILE A 159 -22.70 18.90 -2.90
N THR A 160 -22.87 19.92 -2.07
CA THR A 160 -22.43 19.95 -0.67
C THR A 160 -23.65 20.19 0.22
N ALA A 161 -23.99 19.21 1.06
CA ALA A 161 -25.21 19.25 1.87
C ALA A 161 -25.07 18.39 3.15
N LYS A 162 -26.08 18.43 4.02
CA LYS A 162 -26.24 17.45 5.09
C LYS A 162 -26.71 16.12 4.53
N THR A 163 -27.89 16.11 3.92
CA THR A 163 -28.46 14.95 3.25
C THR A 163 -28.66 15.25 1.77
N VAL A 164 -28.38 14.28 0.91
CA VAL A 164 -28.73 14.36 -0.53
C VAL A 164 -29.70 13.24 -0.85
N GLN A 165 -30.87 13.61 -1.38
CA GLN A 165 -31.88 12.66 -1.84
C GLN A 165 -32.21 12.92 -3.31
N ALA A 166 -32.27 11.87 -4.12
CA ALA A 166 -32.75 11.92 -5.49
C ALA A 166 -33.75 10.79 -5.76
N ASN A 167 -34.95 11.14 -6.23
CA ASN A 167 -36.01 10.16 -6.47
C ASN A 167 -36.26 9.84 -7.95
N ALA A 168 -35.71 10.62 -8.89
CA ALA A 168 -35.74 10.31 -10.31
C ALA A 168 -34.33 10.21 -10.93
N PRO A 169 -34.20 9.64 -12.15
CA PRO A 169 -32.91 9.38 -12.75
C PRO A 169 -32.08 10.64 -12.96
N ILE A 170 -30.78 10.54 -12.71
CA ILE A 170 -29.81 11.62 -12.95
C ILE A 170 -29.06 11.30 -14.23
N THR A 171 -29.10 12.18 -15.23
CA THR A 171 -28.30 12.04 -16.47
C THR A 171 -27.39 13.26 -16.62
N LEU A 172 -26.08 13.03 -16.75
CA LEU A 172 -25.06 14.07 -16.81
C LEU A 172 -24.09 13.87 -17.98
N GLY A 173 -23.59 14.99 -18.51
CA GLY A 173 -22.57 15.06 -19.53
C GLY A 173 -21.15 14.82 -18.97
N SER A 174 -20.19 15.55 -19.54
CA SER A 174 -18.75 15.34 -19.31
C SER A 174 -18.21 15.94 -18.00
N GLY A 175 -19.03 16.65 -17.22
CA GLY A 175 -18.63 17.29 -15.96
C GLY A 175 -18.74 16.39 -14.73
N GLY A 176 -19.39 15.22 -14.84
CA GLY A 176 -19.47 14.23 -13.77
C GLY A 176 -20.43 14.58 -12.63
N LEU A 177 -20.49 13.68 -11.65
CA LEU A 177 -21.23 13.86 -10.39
C LEU A 177 -20.25 13.91 -9.23
N ASN A 178 -20.34 14.94 -8.39
CA ASN A 178 -19.60 15.03 -7.13
C ASN A 178 -20.55 15.37 -5.98
N ILE A 179 -20.70 14.46 -5.01
CA ILE A 179 -21.53 14.65 -3.83
C ILE A 179 -20.64 14.58 -2.58
N ASN A 180 -20.76 15.59 -1.72
CA ASN A 180 -20.18 15.62 -0.38
C ASN A 180 -21.27 15.88 0.66
N ALA A 181 -21.70 14.81 1.35
CA ALA A 181 -22.76 14.85 2.35
C ALA A 181 -22.21 14.73 3.77
N SER A 182 -22.59 15.63 4.68
CA SER A 182 -22.19 15.54 6.09
C SER A 182 -23.00 14.50 6.89
N ASN A 183 -24.02 13.88 6.29
CA ASN A 183 -24.82 12.80 6.86
C ASN A 183 -24.96 11.61 5.89
N ILE A 184 -26.02 11.54 5.07
CA ILE A 184 -26.33 10.39 4.20
C ILE A 184 -26.57 10.81 2.74
N VAL A 185 -26.43 9.86 1.83
CA VAL A 185 -26.80 10.01 0.40
C VAL A 185 -27.75 8.90 0.00
N ASN A 186 -28.90 9.26 -0.56
CA ASN A 186 -29.93 8.34 -1.05
C ASN A 186 -30.30 8.65 -2.50
N LEU A 187 -29.75 7.89 -3.45
CA LEU A 187 -30.08 7.97 -4.89
C LEU A 187 -31.03 6.83 -5.26
N ASN A 188 -32.33 7.07 -5.14
CA ASN A 188 -33.38 6.07 -5.29
C ASN A 188 -33.72 5.72 -6.76
N ALA A 189 -32.99 6.30 -7.72
CA ALA A 189 -33.12 6.06 -9.15
C ALA A 189 -31.74 5.98 -9.82
N ASN A 190 -31.73 5.57 -11.09
CA ASN A 190 -30.48 5.31 -11.82
C ASN A 190 -29.71 6.61 -12.10
N THR A 191 -28.39 6.54 -12.01
CA THR A 191 -27.48 7.65 -12.33
C THR A 191 -26.64 7.30 -13.54
N LEU A 192 -26.63 8.15 -14.56
CA LEU A 192 -25.84 8.02 -15.78
C LEU A 192 -24.95 9.25 -15.94
N SER A 193 -23.64 9.03 -16.07
CA SER A 193 -22.68 10.10 -16.32
C SER A 193 -21.67 9.74 -17.40
N ASN A 194 -21.37 10.68 -18.30
CA ASN A 194 -20.29 10.54 -19.28
C ASN A 194 -18.90 10.89 -18.72
N ASN A 195 -18.76 10.99 -17.39
CA ASN A 195 -17.48 11.15 -16.70
C ASN A 195 -17.55 10.46 -15.31
N THR A 196 -16.66 10.83 -14.39
CA THR A 196 -16.55 10.23 -13.06
C THR A 196 -17.76 10.51 -12.18
N VAL A 197 -18.11 9.54 -11.32
CA VAL A 197 -19.06 9.71 -10.22
C VAL A 197 -18.31 9.56 -8.90
N THR A 198 -18.31 10.60 -8.07
CA THR A 198 -17.73 10.59 -6.73
C THR A 198 -18.79 10.93 -5.69
N ILE A 199 -18.97 10.06 -4.69
CA ILE A 199 -19.92 10.27 -3.59
C ILE A 199 -19.19 10.04 -2.27
N THR A 200 -19.17 11.08 -1.43
CA THR A 200 -18.66 11.00 -0.06
C THR A 200 -19.78 11.30 0.93
N ALA A 201 -19.94 10.47 1.95
CA ALA A 201 -20.87 10.67 3.05
C ALA A 201 -20.23 10.35 4.40
N ASN A 202 -20.63 11.02 5.47
CA ASN A 202 -20.18 10.64 6.82
C ASN A 202 -20.83 9.33 7.30
N ASN A 203 -22.07 9.05 6.89
CA ASN A 203 -22.84 7.85 7.22
C ASN A 203 -23.22 7.13 5.92
N ASP A 204 -24.41 6.52 5.84
CA ASP A 204 -24.79 5.61 4.76
C ASP A 204 -24.83 6.25 3.36
N ILE A 205 -24.39 5.48 2.37
CA ILE A 205 -24.60 5.73 0.94
C ILE A 205 -25.51 4.62 0.40
N THR A 206 -26.68 5.01 -0.11
CA THR A 206 -27.62 4.10 -0.77
C THR A 206 -27.89 4.55 -2.20
N THR A 207 -27.66 3.69 -3.20
CA THR A 207 -27.95 4.02 -4.60
C THR A 207 -28.62 2.87 -5.35
N ARG A 208 -29.36 3.19 -6.42
CA ARG A 208 -29.71 2.23 -7.47
C ARG A 208 -28.50 2.01 -8.39
N ASP A 209 -28.72 1.87 -9.69
CA ASP A 209 -27.64 1.65 -10.64
C ASP A 209 -26.88 2.96 -10.91
N ILE A 210 -25.55 2.89 -10.94
CA ILE A 210 -24.69 3.99 -11.38
C ILE A 210 -23.90 3.52 -12.59
N THR A 211 -23.99 4.27 -13.68
CA THR A 211 -23.18 4.09 -14.89
C THR A 211 -22.31 5.31 -15.12
N ALA A 212 -20.99 5.13 -15.22
CA ALA A 212 -20.02 6.21 -15.35
C ALA A 212 -18.84 5.81 -16.25
N SER A 213 -18.51 6.60 -17.27
CA SER A 213 -17.46 6.21 -18.25
C SER A 213 -16.02 6.24 -17.72
N ALA A 214 -15.71 7.15 -16.78
CA ALA A 214 -14.34 7.39 -16.31
C ALA A 214 -14.01 6.77 -14.94
N GLY A 215 -15.03 6.25 -14.23
CA GLY A 215 -14.87 5.58 -12.94
C GLY A 215 -15.90 6.01 -11.89
N ILE A 216 -15.99 5.23 -10.82
CA ILE A 216 -16.95 5.38 -9.73
C ILE A 216 -16.22 5.27 -8.40
N THR A 217 -16.34 6.28 -7.53
CA THR A 217 -15.77 6.27 -6.17
C THR A 217 -16.83 6.58 -5.13
N LEU A 218 -17.10 5.65 -4.21
CA LEU A 218 -18.03 5.84 -3.09
C LEU A 218 -17.29 5.70 -1.76
N ASN A 219 -17.35 6.71 -0.91
CA ASN A 219 -16.67 6.74 0.39
C ASN A 219 -17.65 7.06 1.52
N SER A 220 -17.92 6.08 2.37
CA SER A 220 -18.68 6.28 3.61
C SER A 220 -17.72 6.26 4.80
N ARG A 221 -17.68 7.33 5.61
CA ARG A 221 -16.73 7.40 6.73
C ARG A 221 -17.10 6.47 7.88
N ASN A 222 -18.38 6.38 8.23
CA ASN A 222 -18.88 5.63 9.37
C ASN A 222 -20.07 4.70 9.05
N GLY A 223 -20.61 4.75 7.84
CA GLY A 223 -21.84 4.04 7.46
C GLY A 223 -21.61 2.93 6.43
N ASN A 224 -22.71 2.32 5.99
CA ASN A 224 -22.73 1.28 4.97
C ASN A 224 -22.73 1.88 3.56
N ILE A 225 -22.26 1.10 2.60
CA ILE A 225 -22.45 1.35 1.17
C ILE A 225 -23.38 0.27 0.62
N THR A 226 -24.59 0.65 0.25
CA THR A 226 -25.59 -0.24 -0.36
C THR A 226 -25.91 0.25 -1.76
N VAL A 227 -25.51 -0.51 -2.78
CA VAL A 227 -25.75 -0.14 -4.18
C VAL A 227 -26.39 -1.29 -4.94
N ASN A 228 -27.20 -0.99 -5.97
CA ASN A 228 -27.67 -2.04 -6.87
C ASN A 228 -26.52 -2.50 -7.77
N SER A 229 -26.25 -1.80 -8.86
CA SER A 229 -25.12 -2.13 -9.74
C SER A 229 -24.26 -0.92 -10.06
N LEU A 230 -22.95 -1.13 -10.18
CA LEU A 230 -22.00 -0.11 -10.62
C LEU A 230 -21.39 -0.55 -11.95
N ASN A 231 -21.51 0.30 -12.97
CA ASN A 231 -21.02 0.02 -14.31
C ASN A 231 -20.13 1.16 -14.82
N SER A 232 -18.85 0.88 -14.94
CA SER A 232 -17.86 1.73 -15.57
C SER A 232 -17.14 1.04 -16.73
N SER A 233 -17.82 0.05 -17.32
CA SER A 233 -17.35 -0.63 -18.52
C SER A 233 -17.28 0.34 -19.70
N ALA A 234 -16.26 0.15 -20.54
CA ALA A 234 -16.02 1.01 -21.68
C ALA A 234 -15.56 0.17 -22.89
N PRO A 235 -16.36 0.07 -23.97
CA PRO A 235 -16.00 -0.75 -25.13
C PRO A 235 -14.92 -0.12 -26.03
N ASN A 236 -14.77 1.21 -25.98
CA ASN A 236 -13.88 1.97 -26.89
C ASN A 236 -12.72 2.66 -26.17
N SER A 237 -12.54 2.41 -24.88
CA SER A 237 -11.46 2.94 -24.04
C SER A 237 -11.23 2.01 -22.87
N ASN A 238 -10.20 2.25 -22.05
CA ASN A 238 -10.03 1.51 -20.81
C ASN A 238 -11.26 1.65 -19.89
N GLY A 239 -11.57 0.58 -19.14
CA GLY A 239 -12.62 0.60 -18.13
C GLY A 239 -12.28 1.56 -17.00
N GLY A 240 -13.28 2.30 -16.51
CA GLY A 240 -13.10 3.22 -15.39
C GLY A 240 -13.02 2.47 -14.06
N GLY A 241 -12.07 2.79 -13.18
CA GLY A 241 -11.96 2.08 -11.90
C GLY A 241 -13.21 2.22 -11.01
N ILE A 242 -13.51 1.20 -10.19
CA ILE A 242 -14.56 1.27 -9.16
C ILE A 242 -13.90 1.14 -7.78
N SER A 243 -14.11 2.12 -6.90
CA SER A 243 -13.57 2.12 -5.54
C SER A 243 -14.66 2.38 -4.51
N LEU A 244 -14.85 1.42 -3.60
CA LEU A 244 -15.80 1.52 -2.48
C LEU A 244 -15.03 1.40 -1.16
N SER A 245 -15.16 2.39 -0.28
CA SER A 245 -14.46 2.40 1.02
C SER A 245 -15.41 2.75 2.15
N THR A 246 -15.46 1.88 3.16
CA THR A 246 -16.06 2.17 4.46
C THR A 246 -15.22 1.60 5.62
N PRO A 247 -14.61 2.47 6.45
CA PRO A 247 -13.82 2.02 7.59
C PRO A 247 -14.63 1.31 8.67
N GLN A 248 -15.93 1.62 8.80
CA GLN A 248 -16.77 1.15 9.91
C GLN A 248 -18.02 0.34 9.51
N GLY A 249 -18.38 0.35 8.23
CA GLY A 249 -19.62 -0.25 7.73
C GLY A 249 -19.40 -1.45 6.82
N ASN A 250 -20.51 -1.91 6.24
CA ASN A 250 -20.55 -3.00 5.27
C ASN A 250 -20.66 -2.47 3.85
N ILE A 251 -20.22 -3.28 2.89
CA ILE A 251 -20.44 -3.05 1.46
C ILE A 251 -21.39 -4.13 0.94
N SER A 252 -22.50 -3.70 0.36
CA SER A 252 -23.51 -4.58 -0.25
C SER A 252 -23.82 -4.13 -1.68
N THR A 253 -23.53 -4.97 -2.67
CA THR A 253 -23.76 -4.67 -4.09
C THR A 253 -24.39 -5.86 -4.84
N ASN A 254 -25.10 -5.64 -5.95
CA ASN A 254 -25.57 -6.74 -6.81
C ASN A 254 -24.62 -7.04 -7.96
N SER A 255 -24.00 -6.04 -8.58
CA SER A 255 -22.96 -6.28 -9.60
C SER A 255 -22.03 -5.09 -9.77
N LEU A 256 -20.76 -5.38 -10.03
CA LEU A 256 -19.72 -4.41 -10.32
C LEU A 256 -19.10 -4.76 -11.68
N ASN A 257 -19.11 -3.83 -12.63
CA ASN A 257 -18.60 -4.06 -13.97
C ASN A 257 -17.71 -2.90 -14.43
N SER A 258 -16.42 -3.18 -14.58
CA SER A 258 -15.40 -2.28 -15.14
C SER A 258 -14.73 -2.89 -16.38
N SER A 259 -15.40 -3.85 -17.04
CA SER A 259 -14.85 -4.54 -18.21
C SER A 259 -14.62 -3.59 -19.41
N SER A 260 -13.63 -3.92 -20.23
CA SER A 260 -13.35 -3.21 -21.48
C SER A 260 -12.97 -4.19 -22.58
N PRO A 261 -13.94 -4.66 -23.39
CA PRO A 261 -13.64 -5.50 -24.54
C PRO A 261 -12.67 -4.78 -25.49
N GLY A 262 -11.48 -5.35 -25.69
CA GLY A 262 -10.46 -4.80 -26.58
C GLY A 262 -9.48 -3.80 -25.95
N ASN A 263 -9.69 -3.34 -24.72
CA ASN A 263 -8.72 -2.50 -23.98
C ASN A 263 -8.47 -3.06 -22.58
N THR A 264 -7.88 -2.27 -21.68
CA THR A 264 -7.65 -2.70 -20.30
C THR A 264 -8.93 -2.55 -19.48
N GLY A 265 -9.38 -3.62 -18.82
CA GLY A 265 -10.44 -3.54 -17.83
C GLY A 265 -10.00 -2.70 -16.63
N GLY A 266 -10.92 -1.94 -16.04
CA GLY A 266 -10.58 -1.10 -14.89
C GLY A 266 -10.51 -1.90 -13.59
N ASN A 267 -9.69 -1.41 -12.66
CA ASN A 267 -9.50 -2.06 -11.37
C ASN A 267 -10.70 -1.84 -10.45
N ILE A 268 -11.00 -2.83 -9.61
CA ILE A 268 -12.06 -2.76 -8.60
C ILE A 268 -11.45 -2.95 -7.21
N SER A 269 -11.64 -1.96 -6.33
CA SER A 269 -11.18 -2.00 -4.93
C SER A 269 -12.34 -1.83 -3.96
N LEU A 270 -12.48 -2.77 -3.03
CA LEU A 270 -13.51 -2.78 -1.98
C LEU A 270 -12.84 -2.86 -0.60
N GLU A 271 -13.05 -1.85 0.24
CA GLU A 271 -12.45 -1.77 1.58
C GLU A 271 -13.53 -1.63 2.67
N ALA A 272 -13.71 -2.70 3.46
CA ALA A 272 -14.64 -2.75 4.60
C ALA A 272 -13.88 -3.15 5.89
N ASN A 273 -13.10 -2.22 6.44
CA ASN A 273 -12.07 -2.50 7.48
C ASN A 273 -12.61 -3.08 8.79
N THR A 274 -13.91 -2.95 9.08
CA THR A 274 -14.56 -3.61 10.23
C THR A 274 -15.77 -4.44 9.84
N GLY A 275 -16.22 -4.36 8.58
CA GLY A 275 -17.48 -4.92 8.12
C GLY A 275 -17.33 -6.20 7.29
N ILE A 276 -18.40 -6.50 6.57
CA ILE A 276 -18.48 -7.54 5.54
C ILE A 276 -18.56 -6.92 4.15
N VAL A 277 -18.12 -7.67 3.15
CA VAL A 277 -18.37 -7.38 1.73
C VAL A 277 -19.30 -8.46 1.19
N THR A 278 -20.44 -8.04 0.65
CA THR A 278 -21.37 -8.92 -0.07
C THR A 278 -21.63 -8.32 -1.44
N THR A 279 -21.25 -9.01 -2.50
CA THR A 279 -21.52 -8.60 -3.87
C THR A 279 -22.01 -9.78 -4.71
N GLY A 280 -22.82 -9.53 -5.74
CA GLY A 280 -22.93 -10.48 -6.85
C GLY A 280 -21.66 -10.43 -7.72
N ASN A 281 -21.82 -10.33 -9.04
CA ASN A 281 -20.69 -10.51 -9.96
C ASN A 281 -19.75 -9.30 -9.99
N ILE A 282 -18.43 -9.55 -10.02
CA ILE A 282 -17.38 -8.57 -10.26
C ILE A 282 -16.71 -8.89 -11.60
N LEU A 283 -16.78 -7.95 -12.54
CA LEU A 283 -16.31 -8.12 -13.92
C LEU A 283 -15.29 -7.03 -14.26
N THR A 284 -14.05 -7.40 -14.56
CA THR A 284 -12.95 -6.51 -14.99
C THR A 284 -12.26 -7.03 -16.25
N SER A 285 -12.94 -7.88 -17.02
CA SER A 285 -12.36 -8.50 -18.22
C SER A 285 -11.99 -7.49 -19.31
N GLY A 286 -11.01 -7.85 -20.16
CA GLY A 286 -10.58 -7.00 -21.27
C GLY A 286 -9.56 -7.65 -22.21
N ALA A 287 -8.87 -6.85 -23.02
CA ALA A 287 -7.62 -7.29 -23.66
C ALA A 287 -6.57 -7.60 -22.59
N THR A 288 -6.45 -6.70 -21.61
CA THR A 288 -5.79 -6.94 -20.33
C THR A 288 -6.85 -6.86 -19.24
N GLY A 289 -6.95 -7.88 -18.39
CA GLY A 289 -7.89 -7.88 -17.27
C GLY A 289 -7.49 -6.86 -16.20
N GLY A 290 -8.48 -6.20 -15.59
CA GLY A 290 -8.28 -5.31 -14.45
C GLY A 290 -8.14 -6.08 -13.14
N ASP A 291 -7.37 -5.54 -12.20
CA ASP A 291 -7.15 -6.17 -10.90
C ASP A 291 -8.35 -5.97 -9.96
N ILE A 292 -8.58 -6.95 -9.10
CA ILE A 292 -9.61 -6.92 -8.04
C ILE A 292 -8.92 -7.05 -6.69
N THR A 293 -9.20 -6.12 -5.79
CA THR A 293 -8.80 -6.16 -4.38
C THR A 293 -10.02 -6.00 -3.48
N VAL A 294 -10.23 -6.96 -2.58
CA VAL A 294 -11.33 -6.94 -1.62
C VAL A 294 -10.79 -7.21 -0.22
N ASN A 295 -10.84 -6.18 0.63
CA ASN A 295 -10.42 -6.25 2.02
C ASN A 295 -11.67 -6.14 2.91
N ALA A 296 -11.88 -7.12 3.77
CA ALA A 296 -12.98 -7.11 4.73
C ALA A 296 -12.49 -7.59 6.09
N LYS A 297 -13.03 -7.11 7.20
CA LYS A 297 -12.65 -7.70 8.49
C LYS A 297 -13.26 -9.08 8.67
N THR A 298 -14.54 -9.22 8.36
CA THR A 298 -15.29 -10.39 8.84
C THR A 298 -15.49 -11.43 7.76
N ARG A 299 -16.11 -11.08 6.63
CA ARG A 299 -16.51 -12.05 5.61
C ARG A 299 -16.56 -11.40 4.24
N ILE A 300 -16.17 -12.17 3.22
CA ILE A 300 -16.35 -11.84 1.81
C ILE A 300 -17.34 -12.84 1.20
N THR A 301 -18.36 -12.34 0.52
CA THR A 301 -19.27 -13.14 -0.29
C THR A 301 -19.42 -12.47 -1.64
N ILE A 302 -18.96 -13.13 -2.69
CA ILE A 302 -18.95 -12.62 -4.06
C ILE A 302 -19.67 -13.65 -4.94
N GLY A 303 -20.36 -13.18 -5.97
CA GLY A 303 -20.82 -14.04 -7.06
C GLY A 303 -19.63 -14.49 -7.90
N GLN A 304 -19.71 -14.23 -9.19
CA GLN A 304 -18.66 -14.58 -10.15
C GLN A 304 -17.57 -13.50 -10.14
N ILE A 305 -16.30 -13.92 -10.15
CA ILE A 305 -15.18 -13.03 -10.37
C ILE A 305 -14.61 -13.32 -11.75
N ASP A 306 -14.69 -12.36 -12.67
CA ASP A 306 -14.14 -12.48 -14.02
C ASP A 306 -13.19 -11.32 -14.32
N THR A 307 -11.90 -11.66 -14.32
CA THR A 307 -10.76 -10.79 -14.64
C THR A 307 -10.05 -11.24 -15.91
N GLN A 308 -10.71 -12.06 -16.74
CA GLN A 308 -10.09 -12.65 -17.92
C GLN A 308 -9.56 -11.58 -18.87
N GLY A 309 -8.31 -11.73 -19.29
CA GLY A 309 -7.70 -10.86 -20.29
C GLY A 309 -7.28 -11.63 -21.53
N GLN A 310 -7.52 -11.12 -22.73
CA GLN A 310 -7.08 -11.79 -23.96
C GLN A 310 -5.56 -12.04 -24.00
N THR A 311 -4.75 -11.09 -23.52
CA THR A 311 -3.28 -11.14 -23.52
C THR A 311 -2.65 -11.18 -22.12
N GLN A 312 -3.37 -10.75 -21.09
CA GLN A 312 -2.93 -10.85 -19.70
C GLN A 312 -4.14 -10.86 -18.76
N GLY A 313 -4.30 -11.91 -17.94
CA GLY A 313 -5.36 -11.98 -16.93
C GLY A 313 -5.09 -11.02 -15.77
N GLY A 314 -6.17 -10.47 -15.18
CA GLY A 314 -6.09 -9.61 -14.00
C GLY A 314 -5.87 -10.40 -12.72
N ASN A 315 -5.30 -9.75 -11.70
CA ASN A 315 -5.06 -10.37 -10.40
C ASN A 315 -6.28 -10.24 -9.49
N VAL A 316 -6.47 -11.21 -8.61
CA VAL A 316 -7.53 -11.24 -7.60
C VAL A 316 -6.92 -11.40 -6.22
N PHE A 317 -7.15 -10.43 -5.35
CA PHE A 317 -6.74 -10.46 -3.95
C PHE A 317 -7.96 -10.31 -3.03
N LEU A 318 -8.22 -11.33 -2.21
CA LEU A 318 -9.31 -11.36 -1.23
C LEU A 318 -8.72 -11.58 0.17
N ASP A 319 -8.98 -10.67 1.11
CA ASP A 319 -8.41 -10.73 2.47
C ASP A 319 -9.47 -10.49 3.56
N PRO A 320 -10.20 -11.54 3.98
CA PRO A 320 -11.03 -11.52 5.18
C PRO A 320 -10.39 -12.23 6.38
N ILE A 321 -10.69 -11.75 7.60
CA ILE A 321 -10.37 -12.48 8.85
C ILE A 321 -11.37 -13.62 9.13
N ASN A 322 -12.32 -13.95 8.25
CA ASN A 322 -13.02 -15.24 8.36
C ASN A 322 -13.34 -15.78 6.94
N ASP A 323 -14.60 -16.11 6.70
CA ASP A 323 -15.03 -16.85 5.53
C ASP A 323 -14.92 -16.02 4.24
N THR A 324 -14.46 -16.68 3.18
CA THR A 324 -14.60 -16.23 1.80
C THR A 324 -15.51 -17.20 1.06
N GLN A 325 -16.52 -16.66 0.39
CA GLN A 325 -17.33 -17.40 -0.56
C GLN A 325 -17.33 -16.70 -1.91
N VAL A 326 -17.09 -17.46 -2.97
CA VAL A 326 -17.20 -17.04 -4.37
C VAL A 326 -18.03 -18.09 -5.14
N GLU A 327 -18.68 -17.72 -6.24
CA GLU A 327 -19.18 -18.73 -7.17
C GLU A 327 -18.02 -19.39 -7.90
N TYR A 328 -17.21 -18.59 -8.60
CA TYR A 328 -15.97 -19.03 -9.24
C TYR A 328 -15.06 -17.83 -9.51
N ILE A 329 -13.79 -18.10 -9.83
CA ILE A 329 -12.80 -17.08 -10.19
C ILE A 329 -12.18 -17.43 -11.56
N ASN A 330 -12.42 -16.56 -12.55
CA ASN A 330 -11.79 -16.60 -13.86
C ASN A 330 -10.74 -15.49 -13.97
N ALA A 331 -9.46 -15.88 -13.95
CA ALA A 331 -8.31 -15.01 -14.16
C ALA A 331 -7.47 -15.50 -15.35
N GLU A 332 -8.13 -16.14 -16.33
CA GLU A 332 -7.47 -16.75 -17.47
C GLU A 332 -6.93 -15.74 -18.48
N SER A 333 -6.00 -16.20 -19.32
CA SER A 333 -5.62 -15.50 -20.54
C SER A 333 -5.47 -16.41 -21.75
N PRO A 334 -6.49 -16.48 -22.64
CA PRO A 334 -6.48 -17.41 -23.76
C PRO A 334 -5.32 -17.26 -24.75
N ASN A 335 -4.73 -16.07 -24.89
CA ASN A 335 -3.60 -15.81 -25.79
C ASN A 335 -2.37 -15.27 -25.06
N GLY A 336 -2.33 -15.39 -23.73
CA GLY A 336 -1.34 -14.72 -22.90
C GLY A 336 -1.02 -15.47 -21.62
N ARG A 337 -0.59 -14.73 -20.60
CA ARG A 337 -0.34 -15.25 -19.24
C ARG A 337 -1.55 -14.97 -18.36
N GLY A 338 -2.01 -15.96 -17.59
CA GLY A 338 -3.10 -15.72 -16.64
C GLY A 338 -2.67 -14.86 -15.45
N GLY A 339 -3.64 -14.32 -14.73
CA GLY A 339 -3.43 -13.50 -13.54
C GLY A 339 -3.24 -14.34 -12.28
N ASN A 340 -2.89 -13.71 -11.14
CA ASN A 340 -2.72 -14.41 -9.87
C ASN A 340 -3.98 -14.33 -9.02
N VAL A 341 -4.28 -15.41 -8.28
CA VAL A 341 -5.36 -15.45 -7.30
C VAL A 341 -4.75 -15.70 -5.92
N SER A 342 -4.99 -14.78 -4.99
CA SER A 342 -4.60 -14.91 -3.59
C SER A 342 -5.79 -14.67 -2.68
N VAL A 343 -6.13 -15.66 -1.86
CA VAL A 343 -7.19 -15.58 -0.87
C VAL A 343 -6.60 -15.81 0.52
N GLN A 344 -6.89 -14.90 1.45
CA GLN A 344 -6.37 -14.91 2.82
C GLN A 344 -7.50 -15.07 3.84
N SER A 345 -8.29 -16.14 3.74
CA SER A 345 -9.38 -16.47 4.68
C SER A 345 -8.83 -16.95 6.04
N THR A 346 -8.02 -16.14 6.70
CA THR A 346 -7.48 -16.45 8.02
C THR A 346 -8.64 -16.59 9.01
N GLN A 347 -8.63 -17.58 9.89
CA GLN A 347 -9.70 -17.91 10.85
C GLN A 347 -11.07 -18.30 10.26
N GLY A 348 -11.21 -18.44 8.94
CA GLY A 348 -12.43 -18.94 8.31
C GLY A 348 -12.20 -19.85 7.10
N TYR A 349 -13.28 -20.31 6.48
CA TYR A 349 -13.21 -21.22 5.35
C TYR A 349 -13.29 -20.50 4.00
N PHE A 350 -12.67 -21.10 3.00
CA PHE A 350 -12.84 -20.71 1.61
C PHE A 350 -13.86 -21.62 0.93
N ARG A 351 -14.78 -21.05 0.13
CA ARG A 351 -15.78 -21.80 -0.63
C ARG A 351 -15.91 -21.25 -2.04
N ALA A 352 -15.60 -22.07 -3.05
CA ALA A 352 -15.98 -21.83 -4.44
C ALA A 352 -17.17 -22.73 -4.81
N THR A 353 -18.37 -22.15 -4.86
CA THR A 353 -19.64 -22.89 -4.85
C THR A 353 -20.13 -23.29 -6.23
N ASN A 354 -19.51 -22.80 -7.29
CA ASN A 354 -19.88 -23.06 -8.68
C ASN A 354 -18.63 -23.27 -9.57
N SER A 355 -18.83 -23.45 -10.86
CA SER A 355 -17.76 -23.62 -11.84
C SER A 355 -18.13 -23.00 -13.19
N PHE A 356 -17.13 -22.75 -14.02
CA PHE A 356 -17.30 -22.28 -15.39
C PHE A 356 -16.60 -23.21 -16.39
N PRO A 357 -17.08 -23.29 -17.65
CA PRO A 357 -16.42 -24.05 -18.69
C PRO A 357 -15.07 -23.45 -19.06
N THR A 358 -14.04 -24.28 -19.16
CA THR A 358 -12.72 -23.85 -19.65
C THR A 358 -11.98 -25.01 -20.33
N GLN A 359 -11.28 -24.69 -21.42
CA GLN A 359 -10.42 -25.64 -22.14
C GLN A 359 -9.13 -25.96 -21.38
N PHE A 360 -8.79 -25.16 -20.37
CA PHE A 360 -7.56 -25.30 -19.60
C PHE A 360 -7.71 -26.23 -18.39
N SER A 361 -8.93 -26.68 -18.10
CA SER A 361 -9.18 -27.71 -17.11
C SER A 361 -9.28 -29.08 -17.79
N PRO A 362 -8.58 -30.12 -17.28
CA PRO A 362 -8.75 -31.50 -17.75
C PRO A 362 -10.18 -32.02 -17.63
N THR A 363 -10.98 -31.47 -16.71
CA THR A 363 -12.39 -31.85 -16.51
C THR A 363 -13.36 -31.03 -17.37
N GLY A 364 -12.87 -30.08 -18.17
CA GLY A 364 -13.66 -29.17 -19.00
C GLY A 364 -14.32 -28.01 -18.22
N THR A 365 -14.25 -28.01 -16.88
CA THR A 365 -14.76 -26.96 -16.01
C THR A 365 -13.79 -26.66 -14.86
N ALA A 366 -13.82 -25.44 -14.34
CA ALA A 366 -13.04 -25.03 -13.17
C ALA A 366 -13.84 -24.13 -12.23
N SER A 367 -13.59 -24.22 -10.93
CA SER A 367 -14.05 -23.25 -9.94
C SER A 367 -13.08 -22.07 -9.81
N ILE A 368 -11.80 -22.30 -10.07
CA ILE A 368 -10.77 -21.27 -10.12
C ILE A 368 -9.84 -21.60 -11.28
N SER A 369 -9.60 -20.65 -12.17
CA SER A 369 -8.59 -20.80 -13.21
C SER A 369 -7.76 -19.53 -13.38
N THR A 370 -6.45 -19.71 -13.43
CA THR A 370 -5.45 -18.68 -13.78
C THR A 370 -4.67 -19.09 -15.03
N ALA A 371 -5.25 -19.97 -15.85
CA ALA A 371 -4.55 -20.56 -16.98
C ALA A 371 -4.31 -19.57 -18.12
N GLY A 372 -3.19 -19.73 -18.81
CA GLY A 372 -2.91 -19.01 -20.03
C GLY A 372 -2.01 -19.81 -20.97
N ARG A 373 -2.10 -19.56 -22.28
CA ARG A 373 -1.28 -20.27 -23.28
C ARG A 373 0.22 -19.97 -23.17
N LEU A 374 0.59 -18.84 -22.57
CA LEU A 374 1.97 -18.47 -22.29
C LEU A 374 2.37 -18.78 -20.83
N GLY A 375 1.52 -19.50 -20.09
CA GLY A 375 1.71 -19.89 -18.69
C GLY A 375 0.61 -19.37 -17.77
N GLY A 376 0.32 -20.12 -16.71
CA GLY A 376 -0.62 -19.70 -15.68
C GLY A 376 -0.05 -18.76 -14.63
N GLY A 377 -0.90 -17.97 -13.99
CA GLY A 377 -0.59 -17.28 -12.73
C GLY A 377 -0.74 -18.20 -11.51
N SER A 378 -0.23 -17.80 -10.35
CA SER A 378 -0.32 -18.61 -9.14
C SER A 378 -1.70 -18.57 -8.51
N ILE A 379 -2.11 -19.66 -7.89
CA ILE A 379 -3.30 -19.73 -7.03
C ILE A 379 -2.84 -20.03 -5.62
N THR A 380 -3.15 -19.16 -4.67
CA THR A 380 -2.88 -19.37 -3.23
C THR A 380 -4.17 -19.15 -2.46
N ILE A 381 -4.60 -20.15 -1.70
CA ILE A 381 -5.78 -20.08 -0.86
C ILE A 381 -5.37 -20.44 0.55
N ARG A 382 -5.45 -19.48 1.46
CA ARG A 382 -5.29 -19.70 2.89
C ARG A 382 -6.64 -19.79 3.58
N HIS A 383 -6.83 -20.78 4.45
CA HIS A 383 -8.07 -21.04 5.16
C HIS A 383 -7.81 -21.64 6.56
N ALA A 384 -8.79 -21.58 7.46
CA ALA A 384 -8.70 -22.07 8.85
C ALA A 384 -9.08 -23.54 9.05
N GLY A 385 -9.33 -24.28 7.96
CA GLY A 385 -9.54 -25.73 8.05
C GLY A 385 -8.22 -26.44 8.31
N GLY A 386 -8.26 -27.66 8.83
CA GLY A 386 -7.07 -28.41 9.19
C GLY A 386 -7.32 -29.42 10.31
N PRO A 387 -6.47 -30.44 10.49
CA PRO A 387 -6.61 -31.42 11.56
C PRO A 387 -6.22 -30.88 12.94
N LEU A 388 -5.51 -29.75 13.02
CA LEU A 388 -4.90 -29.27 14.27
C LEU A 388 -5.71 -28.16 14.95
N ASN A 389 -6.56 -27.43 14.21
CA ASN A 389 -7.38 -26.34 14.75
C ASN A 389 -8.86 -26.52 14.46
N THR A 390 -9.72 -26.20 15.44
CA THR A 390 -11.17 -26.17 15.24
C THR A 390 -11.59 -24.93 14.42
N PRO A 391 -12.46 -25.08 13.41
CA PRO A 391 -13.17 -26.30 13.08
C PRO A 391 -12.35 -27.23 12.17
N ILE A 392 -12.36 -28.53 12.48
CA ILE A 392 -11.65 -29.56 11.71
C ILE A 392 -12.45 -29.82 10.44
N ALA A 393 -12.03 -29.21 9.33
CA ALA A 393 -12.55 -29.53 8.00
C ALA A 393 -11.43 -29.53 6.97
N PRO A 394 -11.30 -30.60 6.16
CA PRO A 394 -10.38 -30.60 5.04
C PRO A 394 -10.80 -29.59 3.97
N PHE A 395 -9.88 -29.28 3.06
CA PHE A 395 -10.20 -28.59 1.83
C PHE A 395 -10.65 -29.62 0.77
N GLU A 396 -11.93 -29.60 0.39
CA GLU A 396 -12.49 -30.56 -0.57
C GLU A 396 -12.55 -30.00 -2.00
N ILE A 397 -12.13 -30.79 -2.98
CA ILE A 397 -12.37 -30.53 -4.42
C ILE A 397 -13.42 -31.53 -4.91
N GLY A 398 -14.60 -31.06 -5.32
CA GLY A 398 -15.70 -31.89 -5.79
C GLY A 398 -16.44 -32.69 -4.71
N GLY A 399 -16.27 -32.30 -3.44
CA GLY A 399 -16.96 -32.87 -2.28
C GLY A 399 -18.30 -32.20 -1.94
N LYS A 400 -18.86 -32.51 -0.76
CA LYS A 400 -20.14 -31.92 -0.31
C LYS A 400 -19.85 -30.58 0.37
N LEU A 401 -20.07 -29.50 -0.38
CA LEU A 401 -19.83 -28.05 -0.14
C LEU A 401 -20.14 -27.40 1.24
N ASN A 402 -20.49 -28.14 2.28
CA ASN A 402 -21.01 -27.55 3.51
C ASN A 402 -19.95 -26.92 4.43
N ALA A 403 -18.65 -27.01 4.11
CA ALA A 403 -17.60 -26.48 4.98
C ALA A 403 -16.52 -25.68 4.24
N ASN A 404 -15.70 -26.30 3.39
CA ASN A 404 -14.45 -25.69 2.91
C ASN A 404 -13.95 -26.35 1.61
N GLY A 405 -13.62 -25.58 0.58
CA GLY A 405 -13.12 -26.11 -0.70
C GLY A 405 -13.76 -25.52 -1.96
N ALA A 406 -13.73 -26.29 -3.05
CA ALA A 406 -14.26 -25.92 -4.37
C ALA A 406 -15.08 -27.06 -5.00
N ILE A 407 -16.16 -26.74 -5.73
CA ILE A 407 -17.02 -27.78 -6.35
C ILE A 407 -16.42 -28.41 -7.62
N ALA A 408 -15.52 -27.72 -8.32
CA ALA A 408 -14.86 -28.21 -9.53
C ALA A 408 -13.34 -27.96 -9.46
N ALA A 409 -12.65 -28.22 -10.57
CA ALA A 409 -11.19 -28.15 -10.62
C ALA A 409 -10.65 -26.76 -10.26
N ILE A 410 -9.47 -26.73 -9.66
CA ILE A 410 -8.63 -25.53 -9.50
C ILE A 410 -7.43 -25.72 -10.42
N THR A 411 -7.22 -24.83 -11.39
CA THR A 411 -6.20 -25.03 -12.44
C THR A 411 -5.41 -23.76 -12.76
N THR A 412 -4.11 -23.94 -13.02
CA THR A 412 -3.23 -22.92 -13.61
C THR A 412 -2.92 -23.22 -15.07
N GLY A 413 -3.61 -24.20 -15.67
CA GLY A 413 -3.37 -24.73 -17.01
C GLY A 413 -2.33 -25.85 -17.00
N ASP A 414 -1.16 -25.62 -16.41
CA ASP A 414 -0.09 -26.61 -16.31
C ASP A 414 -0.29 -27.57 -15.14
N PHE A 415 -0.90 -27.09 -14.05
CA PHE A 415 -1.22 -27.86 -12.85
C PHE A 415 -2.72 -27.80 -12.58
N SER A 416 -3.31 -28.90 -12.11
CA SER A 416 -4.75 -28.97 -11.81
C SER A 416 -5.01 -29.86 -10.60
N LEU A 417 -5.79 -29.34 -9.66
CA LEU A 417 -6.47 -30.14 -8.63
C LEU A 417 -7.83 -30.53 -9.18
N ILE A 418 -8.08 -31.83 -9.34
CA ILE A 418 -9.29 -32.35 -10.00
C ILE A 418 -10.18 -33.10 -9.00
N PRO A 419 -11.52 -32.99 -9.11
CA PRO A 419 -12.45 -33.80 -8.32
C PRO A 419 -12.28 -35.32 -8.49
N PRO A 420 -12.50 -36.14 -7.44
CA PRO A 420 -12.59 -35.77 -6.03
C PRO A 420 -11.20 -35.77 -5.35
N GLN A 421 -10.89 -34.71 -4.63
CA GLN A 421 -9.69 -34.63 -3.77
C GLN A 421 -10.06 -34.03 -2.41
N SER A 422 -9.37 -34.44 -1.36
CA SER A 422 -9.53 -33.92 -0.01
C SER A 422 -8.16 -33.69 0.60
N PHE A 423 -7.94 -32.50 1.14
CA PHE A 423 -6.68 -32.11 1.77
C PHE A 423 -6.94 -31.80 3.23
N GLU A 424 -6.51 -32.69 4.12
CA GLU A 424 -6.63 -32.45 5.57
C GLU A 424 -5.74 -31.27 5.99
N GLY A 425 -4.52 -31.16 5.46
CA GLY A 425 -3.59 -30.07 5.76
C GLY A 425 -3.21 -29.23 4.55
N SER A 426 -2.19 -28.39 4.70
CA SER A 426 -1.61 -27.64 3.58
C SER A 426 -1.13 -28.57 2.46
N PHE A 427 -1.35 -28.15 1.21
CA PHE A 427 -1.00 -28.88 0.01
C PHE A 427 -0.50 -27.93 -1.07
N THR A 428 0.51 -28.35 -1.84
CA THR A 428 1.04 -27.56 -2.96
C THR A 428 1.28 -28.47 -4.16
N LEU A 429 0.79 -28.04 -5.33
CA LEU A 429 1.05 -28.67 -6.63
C LEU A 429 1.46 -27.58 -7.61
N GLY A 430 2.74 -27.54 -7.97
CA GLY A 430 3.29 -26.50 -8.84
C GLY A 430 3.06 -25.11 -8.25
N ASN A 431 2.35 -24.26 -9.00
CA ASN A 431 1.95 -22.91 -8.57
C ASN A 431 0.53 -22.83 -7.98
N ILE A 432 -0.04 -23.95 -7.55
CA ILE A 432 -1.27 -24.02 -6.73
C ILE A 432 -0.89 -24.35 -5.30
N ALA A 433 -1.28 -23.51 -4.34
CA ALA A 433 -1.08 -23.72 -2.92
C ALA A 433 -2.41 -23.60 -2.16
N ILE A 434 -2.78 -24.64 -1.43
CA ILE A 434 -3.85 -24.65 -0.43
C ILE A 434 -3.18 -24.67 0.93
N GLN A 435 -3.42 -23.66 1.75
CA GLN A 435 -2.72 -23.43 3.00
C GLN A 435 -3.70 -23.40 4.16
N THR A 436 -3.48 -24.26 5.14
CA THR A 436 -4.19 -24.24 6.40
C THR A 436 -3.52 -23.24 7.35
N ASP A 437 -4.29 -22.57 8.21
CA ASP A 437 -3.75 -21.61 9.19
C ASP A 437 -2.82 -22.26 10.23
N ASP A 438 -2.94 -23.58 10.38
CA ASP A 438 -2.28 -24.41 11.39
C ASP A 438 -1.03 -25.13 10.87
N ALA A 439 -0.78 -25.17 9.56
CA ALA A 439 0.33 -25.93 9.01
C ALA A 439 1.64 -25.12 9.03
N PRO A 440 2.73 -25.72 9.53
CA PRO A 440 4.06 -25.31 9.12
C PRO A 440 4.29 -25.67 7.64
N ASN A 441 5.14 -24.89 6.97
CA ASN A 441 5.44 -25.07 5.55
C ASN A 441 6.25 -26.37 5.32
N ILE A 442 5.57 -27.50 5.08
CA ILE A 442 6.18 -28.78 4.70
C ILE A 442 5.98 -28.96 3.18
N PRO A 443 7.03 -28.94 2.34
CA PRO A 443 6.94 -29.39 0.94
C PRO A 443 6.39 -30.83 0.80
N PRO A 444 5.69 -31.19 -0.30
CA PRO A 444 5.11 -32.53 -0.46
C PRO A 444 6.19 -33.62 -0.53
N SER A 445 6.02 -34.70 0.24
CA SER A 445 6.87 -35.88 0.11
C SER A 445 6.65 -36.55 -1.24
N VAL A 446 7.71 -36.70 -2.03
CA VAL A 446 7.73 -37.58 -3.21
C VAL A 446 7.70 -39.03 -2.71
N ASN A 447 6.50 -39.57 -2.50
CA ASN A 447 6.17 -41.00 -2.54
C ASN A 447 4.68 -41.18 -2.20
N GLN A 448 3.79 -40.81 -3.12
CA GLN A 448 2.51 -41.49 -3.25
C GLN A 448 2.36 -42.01 -4.67
N PRO A 449 1.83 -43.24 -4.86
CA PRO A 449 1.80 -43.87 -6.17
C PRO A 449 0.91 -43.06 -7.12
N LEU A 450 1.43 -42.77 -8.31
CA LEU A 450 0.64 -42.31 -9.44
C LEU A 450 -0.47 -43.33 -9.69
N ILE A 451 -1.73 -42.92 -9.46
CA ILE A 451 -2.88 -43.65 -10.00
C ILE A 451 -2.95 -43.31 -11.47
N ASP A 452 -2.63 -44.32 -12.28
CA ASP A 452 -2.76 -44.33 -13.73
C ASP A 452 -4.23 -44.16 -14.14
N THR A 453 -4.54 -43.05 -14.81
CA THR A 453 -5.68 -42.96 -15.72
C THR A 453 -5.17 -42.68 -17.12
N GLY A 454 -4.77 -43.74 -17.82
CA GLY A 454 -4.49 -43.68 -19.25
C GLY A 454 -5.71 -43.33 -20.11
N VAL A 455 -5.44 -43.22 -21.43
CA VAL A 455 -6.36 -43.22 -22.59
C VAL A 455 -6.86 -41.79 -22.93
N ILE A 456 -6.57 -41.09 -24.05
CA ILE A 456 -6.00 -41.35 -25.40
C ILE A 456 -5.54 -39.99 -25.97
N ARG A 457 -4.41 -39.91 -26.68
CA ARG A 457 -4.34 -39.05 -27.88
C ARG A 457 -3.89 -39.87 -29.08
N GLN A 458 -4.69 -39.75 -30.13
CA GLN A 458 -4.57 -40.43 -31.40
C GLN A 458 -3.22 -40.17 -32.07
N GLN A 459 -2.78 -41.22 -32.73
CA GLN A 459 -1.74 -41.29 -33.74
C GLN A 459 -1.89 -40.17 -34.78
N ASP A 460 -0.77 -39.57 -35.15
CA ASP A 460 -0.42 -39.53 -36.56
C ASP A 460 1.06 -39.85 -36.74
N VAL A 461 1.28 -40.79 -37.65
CA VAL A 461 2.53 -41.44 -38.00
C VAL A 461 3.05 -40.77 -39.27
N LEU A 462 4.35 -40.46 -39.32
CA LEU A 462 5.14 -40.54 -40.56
C LEU A 462 6.62 -40.86 -40.24
N ILE A 463 6.88 -42.17 -40.31
CA ILE A 463 8.08 -42.98 -40.59
C ILE A 463 9.19 -42.23 -41.37
N ARG A 464 10.43 -42.03 -40.83
CA ARG A 464 11.67 -42.90 -40.82
C ARG A 464 12.63 -42.64 -42.03
N PRO A 465 13.90 -43.15 -42.07
CA PRO A 465 14.84 -43.62 -41.02
C PRO A 465 16.36 -43.29 -41.28
N ASP A 466 17.22 -43.86 -40.41
CA ASP A 466 18.66 -44.22 -40.56
C ASP A 466 19.70 -43.10 -40.22
N GLN A 467 20.73 -43.28 -39.37
CA GLN A 467 21.60 -44.46 -39.13
C GLN A 467 22.18 -44.63 -37.71
N GLU A 468 22.51 -45.90 -37.47
CA GLU A 468 23.22 -46.68 -36.44
C GLU A 468 24.34 -46.09 -35.54
N GLN A 469 24.23 -46.48 -34.26
CA GLN A 469 25.22 -47.11 -33.36
C GLN A 469 26.64 -46.54 -33.19
N LYS A 470 26.95 -46.09 -31.95
CA LYS A 470 28.05 -46.64 -31.11
C LYS A 470 28.03 -46.12 -29.65
N GLN A 471 27.73 -47.05 -28.75
CA GLN A 471 28.37 -47.41 -27.48
C GLN A 471 29.08 -46.35 -26.60
N ASP A 472 28.50 -46.15 -25.41
CA ASP A 472 29.08 -45.89 -24.08
C ASP A 472 30.46 -45.23 -23.95
N GLN A 473 30.46 -43.95 -23.57
CA GLN A 473 31.38 -43.44 -22.55
C GLN A 473 30.69 -42.40 -21.65
N ILE A 474 30.78 -42.68 -20.35
CA ILE A 474 30.40 -41.83 -19.23
C ILE A 474 31.23 -40.55 -19.25
N SER A 475 30.58 -39.41 -19.42
CA SER A 475 31.03 -38.13 -18.86
C SER A 475 29.80 -37.27 -18.60
N THR A 476 29.48 -37.10 -17.32
CA THR A 476 28.47 -36.20 -16.81
C THR A 476 29.03 -34.79 -16.77
N GLU A 477 28.71 -33.97 -17.77
CA GLU A 477 28.64 -32.52 -17.61
C GLU A 477 27.23 -32.08 -18.04
N SER A 478 26.33 -31.96 -17.06
CA SER A 478 25.03 -31.33 -17.25
C SER A 478 25.01 -30.01 -16.48
N ILE A 479 24.97 -28.95 -17.28
CA ILE A 479 24.68 -27.56 -16.93
C ILE A 479 23.34 -27.53 -16.18
N ASN A 480 23.37 -27.12 -14.90
CA ASN A 480 22.17 -26.94 -14.08
C ASN A 480 21.54 -25.57 -14.34
N ASN A 481 20.32 -25.59 -14.88
CA ASN A 481 19.38 -24.45 -14.86
C ASN A 481 18.78 -24.31 -13.43
N PRO A 482 18.87 -23.14 -12.76
CA PRO A 482 18.31 -22.95 -11.42
C PRO A 482 17.03 -22.10 -11.49
N THR A 483 15.84 -22.70 -11.45
CA THR A 483 14.60 -21.98 -11.08
C THR A 483 13.60 -22.95 -10.43
N ASN A 484 13.73 -23.16 -9.12
CA ASN A 484 12.66 -23.60 -8.20
C ASN A 484 13.03 -23.05 -6.82
N SER A 485 12.29 -22.03 -6.37
CA SER A 485 12.58 -21.24 -5.17
C SER A 485 11.86 -21.80 -3.93
N SER A 486 12.34 -22.93 -3.43
CA SER A 486 12.24 -23.30 -2.02
C SER A 486 13.60 -23.82 -1.54
N LEU A 487 13.96 -23.51 -0.30
CA LEU A 487 15.09 -24.17 0.35
C LEU A 487 14.80 -25.68 0.38
N PRO A 488 15.74 -26.56 0.00
CA PRO A 488 15.53 -28.01 0.03
C PRO A 488 15.05 -28.44 1.41
N GLN A 489 13.94 -29.18 1.44
CA GLN A 489 13.32 -29.68 2.67
C GLN A 489 14.30 -30.48 3.55
N GLU A 490 15.30 -31.10 2.91
CA GLU A 490 16.41 -31.80 3.58
C GLU A 490 17.22 -30.88 4.50
N LEU A 491 17.42 -29.60 4.17
CA LEU A 491 18.23 -28.67 4.96
C LEU A 491 17.48 -28.13 6.18
N LEU A 492 16.18 -27.87 6.08
CA LEU A 492 15.35 -27.51 7.24
C LEU A 492 15.26 -28.68 8.23
N TYR A 493 15.06 -29.90 7.72
CA TYR A 493 15.16 -31.12 8.52
C TYR A 493 16.56 -31.29 9.16
N THR A 494 17.63 -30.94 8.42
CA THR A 494 19.01 -30.96 8.94
C THR A 494 19.19 -29.97 10.09
N VAL A 495 18.55 -28.80 10.06
CA VAL A 495 18.62 -27.81 11.16
C VAL A 495 17.96 -28.37 12.42
N ASP A 496 16.76 -28.96 12.32
CA ASP A 496 16.09 -29.59 13.46
C ASP A 496 16.90 -30.77 14.01
N VAL A 497 17.46 -31.62 13.14
CA VAL A 497 18.37 -32.69 13.54
C VAL A 497 19.62 -32.13 14.22
N ALA A 498 20.19 -31.04 13.70
CA ALA A 498 21.38 -30.41 14.26
C ALA A 498 21.12 -29.80 15.64
N PHE A 499 19.96 -29.17 15.87
CA PHE A 499 19.56 -28.69 17.20
C PHE A 499 19.16 -29.82 18.16
N ASN A 500 18.79 -31.00 17.65
CA ASN A 500 18.58 -32.19 18.46
C ASN A 500 19.89 -32.92 18.79
N SER A 501 20.99 -32.57 18.12
CA SER A 501 22.34 -32.98 18.48
C SER A 501 22.93 -32.05 19.56
N ASN A 502 23.79 -32.56 20.43
CA ASN A 502 24.55 -31.73 21.38
C ASN A 502 25.85 -31.15 20.75
N ASP A 503 26.00 -31.21 19.43
CA ASP A 503 27.19 -30.74 18.71
C ASP A 503 26.95 -29.35 18.10
N LEU A 504 27.32 -28.31 18.84
CA LEU A 504 27.13 -26.92 18.42
C LEU A 504 27.99 -26.52 17.22
N ASP A 505 29.13 -27.19 16.97
CA ASP A 505 29.98 -26.87 15.81
C ASP A 505 29.27 -27.29 14.52
N SER A 506 28.68 -28.47 14.53
CA SER A 506 27.81 -28.94 13.45
C SER A 506 26.56 -28.07 13.30
N THR A 507 25.91 -27.67 14.40
CA THR A 507 24.75 -26.76 14.36
C THR A 507 25.09 -25.43 13.70
N ILE A 508 26.18 -24.77 14.10
CA ILE A 508 26.60 -23.49 13.52
C ILE A 508 26.89 -23.63 12.02
N LEU A 509 27.58 -24.71 11.61
CA LEU A 509 27.88 -24.94 10.21
C LEU A 509 26.60 -25.13 9.37
N VAL A 510 25.62 -25.86 9.88
CA VAL A 510 24.31 -26.06 9.23
C VAL A 510 23.54 -24.74 9.14
N LEU A 511 23.56 -23.92 10.19
CA LEU A 511 22.95 -22.58 10.16
C LEU A 511 23.59 -21.69 9.10
N GLU A 512 24.93 -21.68 9.01
CA GLU A 512 25.65 -20.92 7.99
C GLU A 512 25.37 -21.43 6.57
N GLN A 513 25.27 -22.75 6.37
CA GLN A 513 24.86 -23.35 5.10
C GLN A 513 23.45 -22.92 4.69
N LEU A 514 22.50 -22.99 5.63
CA LEU A 514 21.13 -22.58 5.41
C LEU A 514 21.08 -21.10 5.00
N ARG A 515 21.74 -20.21 5.74
CA ARG A 515 21.79 -18.78 5.43
C ARG A 515 22.43 -18.51 4.08
N ASN A 516 23.58 -19.12 3.80
CA ASN A 516 24.25 -18.96 2.50
C ASN A 516 23.34 -19.35 1.34
N GLN A 517 22.65 -20.47 1.46
CA GLN A 517 21.77 -20.92 0.40
C GLN A 517 20.53 -20.04 0.26
N GLU A 518 19.96 -19.58 1.37
CA GLU A 518 18.86 -18.64 1.36
C GLU A 518 19.26 -17.35 0.62
N PHE A 519 20.44 -16.80 0.92
CA PHE A 519 20.95 -15.61 0.23
C PHE A 519 21.40 -15.90 -1.20
N GLN A 520 21.92 -17.08 -1.51
CA GLN A 520 22.22 -17.47 -2.89
C GLN A 520 20.97 -17.53 -3.74
N GLN A 521 19.86 -18.04 -3.20
CA GLN A 521 18.59 -18.10 -3.92
C GLN A 521 17.98 -16.71 -4.14
N HIS A 522 18.04 -15.82 -3.14
CA HIS A 522 17.38 -14.51 -3.22
C HIS A 522 18.24 -13.41 -3.86
N LEU A 523 19.57 -13.51 -3.71
CA LEU A 523 20.52 -12.49 -4.12
C LEU A 523 21.53 -13.02 -5.14
N GLY A 524 21.64 -14.33 -5.39
CA GLY A 524 22.65 -14.87 -6.31
C GLY A 524 24.08 -14.76 -5.78
N VAL A 525 24.27 -14.48 -4.49
CA VAL A 525 25.58 -14.39 -3.84
C VAL A 525 25.95 -15.70 -3.16
N GLN A 526 27.23 -16.09 -3.27
CA GLN A 526 27.74 -17.29 -2.63
C GLN A 526 29.05 -16.94 -1.90
N GLY A 527 29.06 -17.17 -0.58
CA GLY A 527 30.25 -17.01 0.24
C GLY A 527 30.97 -18.33 0.47
N ASN A 528 32.25 -18.25 0.84
CA ASN A 528 33.00 -19.42 1.30
C ASN A 528 32.64 -19.73 2.75
N LEU A 529 32.07 -20.91 3.01
CA LEU A 529 31.70 -21.33 4.36
C LEU A 529 32.91 -21.33 5.29
N LEU A 530 32.75 -20.71 6.45
CA LEU A 530 33.73 -20.66 7.51
C LEU A 530 33.27 -21.55 8.67
N ASN A 531 34.17 -22.35 9.23
CA ASN A 531 33.87 -23.06 10.46
C ASN A 531 34.03 -22.14 11.68
N ARG A 532 33.53 -22.58 12.85
CA ARG A 532 33.59 -21.83 14.10
C ARG A 532 34.99 -21.30 14.40
N SER A 533 36.01 -22.15 14.33
CA SER A 533 37.38 -21.75 14.69
C SER A 533 37.94 -20.66 13.78
N GLN A 534 37.61 -20.69 12.48
CA GLN A 534 38.00 -19.66 11.52
C GLN A 534 37.31 -18.33 11.83
N VAL A 535 36.00 -18.37 12.10
CA VAL A 535 35.23 -17.17 12.49
C VAL A 535 35.80 -16.57 13.77
N GLN A 536 36.07 -17.37 14.80
CA GLN A 536 36.65 -16.89 16.06
C GLN A 536 38.02 -16.26 15.86
N GLN A 537 38.88 -16.85 15.03
CA GLN A 537 40.17 -16.25 14.70
C GLN A 537 40.00 -14.86 14.07
N LEU A 538 39.11 -14.72 13.10
CA LEU A 538 38.84 -13.44 12.43
C LEU A 538 38.26 -12.40 13.40
N LEU A 539 37.31 -12.80 14.26
CA LEU A 539 36.77 -11.93 15.31
C LEU A 539 37.85 -11.51 16.32
N LYS A 540 38.79 -12.40 16.65
CA LYS A 540 39.90 -12.08 17.56
C LYS A 540 40.89 -11.10 16.94
N GLU A 541 41.17 -11.24 15.65
CA GLU A 541 41.99 -10.28 14.90
C GLU A 541 41.33 -8.89 14.87
N LEU A 542 40.00 -8.84 14.69
CA LEU A 542 39.23 -7.60 14.78
C LEU A 542 39.30 -7.00 16.19
N GLU A 543 39.12 -7.81 17.24
CA GLU A 543 39.22 -7.35 18.63
C GLU A 543 40.56 -6.67 18.94
N ILE A 544 41.66 -7.23 18.42
CA ILE A 544 42.99 -6.64 18.56
C ILE A 544 43.07 -5.27 17.87
N LYS A 545 42.51 -5.16 16.66
CA LYS A 545 42.56 -3.95 15.81
C LYS A 545 41.63 -2.84 16.28
N THR A 546 40.41 -3.17 16.69
CA THR A 546 39.34 -2.21 17.00
C THR A 546 39.14 -1.98 18.50
N LYS A 547 39.73 -2.83 19.35
CA LYS A 547 39.51 -2.86 20.81
C LYS A 547 38.05 -3.12 21.20
N GLN A 548 37.28 -3.77 20.33
CA GLN A 548 35.91 -4.18 20.58
C GLN A 548 35.83 -5.71 20.69
N VAL A 549 35.04 -6.21 21.63
CA VAL A 549 34.81 -7.66 21.78
C VAL A 549 33.52 -8.03 21.07
N TYR A 550 33.59 -9.00 20.17
CA TYR A 550 32.50 -9.36 19.28
C TYR A 550 31.84 -10.68 19.69
N ALA A 551 30.53 -10.75 19.49
CA ALA A 551 29.79 -12.02 19.47
C ALA A 551 28.81 -12.05 18.30
N ILE A 552 28.74 -13.19 17.62
CA ILE A 552 27.69 -13.47 16.63
C ILE A 552 26.53 -14.12 17.35
N VAL A 553 25.32 -13.61 17.14
CA VAL A 553 24.11 -14.07 17.78
C VAL A 553 23.14 -14.56 16.69
N TYR A 554 22.95 -15.87 16.62
CA TYR A 554 21.96 -16.49 15.75
C TYR A 554 20.63 -16.57 16.50
N ILE A 555 19.59 -15.98 15.92
CA ILE A 555 18.22 -16.10 16.43
C ILE A 555 17.44 -16.95 15.44
N VAL A 556 17.04 -18.14 15.89
CA VAL A 556 16.36 -19.14 15.07
C VAL A 556 14.97 -19.39 15.67
N SER A 557 13.94 -19.02 14.94
CA SER A 557 12.54 -19.22 15.31
C SER A 557 12.09 -20.61 14.86
N ARG A 558 12.07 -21.57 15.79
CA ARG A 558 11.49 -22.90 15.54
C ARG A 558 10.02 -22.91 15.98
N GLU A 559 9.24 -23.86 15.48
CA GLU A 559 7.80 -23.95 15.74
C GLU A 559 7.48 -23.90 17.23
N GLU A 560 8.18 -24.74 18.02
CA GLU A 560 7.91 -24.92 19.45
C GLU A 560 8.76 -24.04 20.36
N GLN A 561 9.80 -23.35 19.86
CA GLN A 561 10.68 -22.53 20.68
C GLN A 561 11.58 -21.59 19.88
N LEU A 562 12.12 -20.57 20.55
CA LEU A 562 13.20 -19.76 20.02
C LEU A 562 14.55 -20.35 20.44
N GLU A 563 15.47 -20.53 19.50
CA GLU A 563 16.85 -20.91 19.78
C GLU A 563 17.78 -19.71 19.60
N ILE A 564 18.71 -19.57 20.54
CA ILE A 564 19.72 -18.51 20.56
C ILE A 564 21.08 -19.19 20.60
N VAL A 565 21.88 -19.03 19.55
CA VAL A 565 23.26 -19.52 19.51
C VAL A 565 24.21 -18.34 19.50
N VAL A 566 25.14 -18.32 20.46
CA VAL A 566 26.15 -17.25 20.59
C VAL A 566 27.52 -17.80 20.26
N VAL A 567 28.20 -17.19 19.29
CA VAL A 567 29.59 -17.49 18.92
C VAL A 567 30.46 -16.32 19.36
N PRO A 568 31.15 -16.41 20.51
CA PRO A 568 32.05 -15.36 20.99
C PRO A 568 33.37 -15.34 20.21
N SER A 569 34.16 -14.26 20.32
CA SER A 569 35.50 -14.16 19.71
C SER A 569 36.50 -15.20 20.22
N SER A 570 36.24 -15.85 21.36
CA SER A 570 37.03 -16.97 21.89
C SER A 570 36.20 -17.83 22.85
N GLY A 571 36.57 -19.11 23.01
CA GLY A 571 35.89 -20.05 23.88
C GLY A 571 34.82 -20.88 23.19
N GLU A 572 34.05 -21.65 23.96
CA GLU A 572 32.98 -22.49 23.40
C GLU A 572 31.71 -21.67 23.08
N PRO A 573 30.97 -22.02 22.03
CA PRO A 573 29.70 -21.40 21.70
C PRO A 573 28.65 -21.75 22.76
N LEU A 574 27.66 -20.88 22.88
CA LEU A 574 26.58 -21.02 23.86
C LEU A 574 25.27 -21.24 23.12
N ARG A 575 24.38 -22.05 23.70
CA ARG A 575 23.02 -22.25 23.20
C ARG A 575 22.04 -22.05 24.34
N HIS A 576 20.98 -21.31 24.05
CA HIS A 576 19.83 -21.14 24.93
C HIS A 576 18.55 -21.37 24.15
N SER A 577 17.63 -22.15 24.72
CA SER A 577 16.31 -22.42 24.16
C SER A 577 15.25 -21.74 25.01
N VAL A 578 14.31 -21.04 24.38
CA VAL A 578 13.23 -20.30 25.03
C VAL A 578 11.90 -20.89 24.55
N THR A 579 11.40 -21.86 25.32
CA THR A 579 10.19 -22.64 24.99
C THR A 579 8.92 -21.80 25.06
N GLU A 580 8.93 -20.69 25.79
CA GLU A 580 7.78 -19.77 25.85
C GLU A 580 7.62 -18.93 24.58
N ALA A 581 8.67 -18.81 23.78
CA ALA A 581 8.72 -17.98 22.57
C ALA A 581 8.53 -18.80 21.28
N THR A 582 7.42 -19.54 21.19
CA THR A 582 7.00 -20.24 19.97
C THR A 582 6.80 -19.24 18.82
N GLN A 583 6.89 -19.68 17.55
CA GLN A 583 6.60 -18.80 16.40
C GLN A 583 5.22 -18.13 16.51
N GLU A 584 4.21 -18.88 16.97
CA GLU A 584 2.84 -18.41 17.19
C GLU A 584 2.79 -17.21 18.15
N LYS A 585 3.63 -17.19 19.18
CA LYS A 585 3.70 -16.10 20.17
C LYS A 585 4.68 -15.00 19.79
N LEU A 586 5.83 -15.36 19.22
CA LEU A 586 6.92 -14.46 18.88
C LEU A 586 6.50 -13.42 17.84
N PHE A 587 5.97 -13.86 16.70
CA PHE A 587 5.70 -12.96 15.58
C PHE A 587 4.57 -11.93 15.84
N PRO A 588 3.48 -12.25 16.57
CA PRO A 588 2.54 -11.22 17.03
C PRO A 588 3.20 -10.11 17.84
N VAL A 589 4.12 -10.44 18.76
CA VAL A 589 4.81 -9.43 19.59
C VAL A 589 5.78 -8.59 18.74
N VAL A 590 6.48 -9.21 17.77
CA VAL A 590 7.30 -8.48 16.79
C VAL A 590 6.45 -7.47 16.00
N ARG A 591 5.31 -7.91 15.45
CA ARG A 591 4.38 -7.02 14.72
C ARG A 591 3.82 -5.93 15.62
N GLN A 592 3.53 -6.26 16.87
CA GLN A 592 3.07 -5.28 17.85
C GLN A 592 4.15 -4.22 18.07
N LEU A 593 5.40 -4.58 18.35
CA LEU A 593 6.49 -3.61 18.53
C LEU A 593 6.64 -2.68 17.33
N GLN A 594 6.64 -3.23 16.12
CA GLN A 594 6.73 -2.45 14.88
C GLN A 594 5.55 -1.47 14.74
N SER A 595 4.32 -1.94 14.98
CA SER A 595 3.12 -1.11 14.92
C SER A 595 3.12 0.00 15.98
N GLU A 596 3.54 -0.30 17.21
CA GLU A 596 3.64 0.69 18.28
C GLU A 596 4.68 1.78 17.97
N ILE A 597 5.87 1.40 17.45
CA ILE A 597 6.94 2.36 17.11
C ILE A 597 6.58 3.23 15.90
N THR A 598 5.96 2.66 14.86
CA THR A 598 5.78 3.35 13.58
C THR A 598 4.48 4.15 13.47
N ASN A 599 3.50 3.92 14.36
CA ASN A 599 2.21 4.60 14.32
C ASN A 599 2.34 6.11 14.67
N PRO A 600 1.98 7.03 13.77
CA PRO A 600 2.08 8.47 14.02
C PRO A 600 1.34 8.96 15.27
N ARG A 601 0.22 8.31 15.64
CA ARG A 601 -0.59 8.69 16.80
C ARG A 601 0.00 8.23 18.13
N LYS A 602 1.10 7.48 18.11
CA LYS A 602 1.73 6.88 19.30
C LYS A 602 3.15 7.37 19.55
N ARG A 603 3.66 8.31 18.75
CA ARG A 603 5.04 8.82 18.86
C ARG A 603 5.32 9.58 20.16
N ASP A 604 4.27 10.02 20.85
CA ASP A 604 4.36 10.68 22.17
C ASP A 604 4.01 9.72 23.33
N THR A 605 3.92 8.41 23.08
CA THR A 605 3.60 7.40 24.10
C THR A 605 4.77 6.45 24.34
N ILE A 606 4.69 5.68 25.43
CA ILE A 606 5.64 4.63 25.78
C ILE A 606 5.07 3.22 25.56
N SER A 607 3.98 3.08 24.80
CA SER A 607 3.28 1.79 24.64
C SER A 607 4.14 0.72 23.96
N TYR A 608 5.15 1.13 23.18
CA TYR A 608 6.15 0.24 22.60
C TYR A 608 6.99 -0.51 23.64
N GLN A 609 7.10 -0.01 24.88
CA GLN A 609 7.92 -0.63 25.93
C GLN A 609 7.41 -2.01 26.33
N ILE A 610 6.10 -2.28 26.23
CA ILE A 610 5.52 -3.58 26.57
C ILE A 610 6.03 -4.68 25.64
N PRO A 611 5.82 -4.60 24.30
CA PRO A 611 6.37 -5.60 23.39
C PRO A 611 7.90 -5.56 23.32
N ALA A 612 8.55 -4.39 23.47
CA ALA A 612 10.02 -4.29 23.51
C ALA A 612 10.63 -5.06 24.68
N LYS A 613 9.99 -5.01 25.86
CA LYS A 613 10.40 -5.76 27.04
C LYS A 613 10.21 -7.25 26.88
N GLN A 614 9.07 -7.68 26.34
CA GLN A 614 8.81 -9.09 26.11
C GLN A 614 9.84 -9.70 25.14
N LEU A 615 10.18 -8.99 24.07
CA LEU A 615 11.18 -9.43 23.11
C LEU A 615 12.59 -9.40 23.70
N TYR A 616 12.93 -8.42 24.54
CA TYR A 616 14.18 -8.43 25.29
C TYR A 616 14.29 -9.67 26.19
N GLN A 617 13.22 -10.00 26.92
CA GLN A 617 13.15 -11.17 27.80
C GLN A 617 13.34 -12.49 27.05
N TRP A 618 12.81 -12.58 25.83
CA TRP A 618 12.97 -13.78 25.00
C TRP A 618 14.31 -13.86 24.29
N ILE A 619 14.85 -12.74 23.80
CA ILE A 619 15.99 -12.74 22.85
C ILE A 619 17.33 -12.45 23.55
N ILE A 620 17.34 -11.54 24.53
CA ILE A 620 18.59 -11.02 25.12
C ILE A 620 18.80 -11.51 26.54
N GLN A 621 17.76 -11.48 27.38
CA GLN A 621 17.87 -11.86 28.79
C GLN A 621 18.49 -13.25 29.01
N PRO A 622 18.22 -14.31 28.19
CA PRO A 622 18.83 -15.62 28.38
C PRO A 622 20.36 -15.62 28.24
N ILE A 623 20.91 -14.71 27.43
CA ILE A 623 22.35 -14.64 27.12
C ILE A 623 23.07 -13.49 27.82
N GLU A 624 22.35 -12.62 28.54
CA GLU A 624 22.92 -11.34 29.03
C GLU A 624 24.09 -11.52 30.00
N ASP A 625 24.00 -12.46 30.94
CA ASP A 625 25.07 -12.72 31.90
C ASP A 625 26.31 -13.31 31.24
N ASP A 626 26.13 -14.11 30.19
CA ASP A 626 27.23 -14.68 29.42
C ASP A 626 27.94 -13.60 28.60
N LEU A 627 27.18 -12.74 27.92
CA LEU A 627 27.73 -11.58 27.19
C LEU A 627 28.56 -10.67 28.11
N LYS A 628 28.09 -10.42 29.34
CA LYS A 628 28.82 -9.62 30.35
C LYS A 628 30.11 -10.29 30.79
N LYS A 629 30.10 -11.60 31.08
CA LYS A 629 31.31 -12.35 31.48
C LYS A 629 32.36 -12.37 30.37
N LEU A 630 31.90 -12.46 29.13
CA LEU A 630 32.74 -12.44 27.93
C LEU A 630 33.23 -11.03 27.59
N GLY A 631 32.67 -9.99 28.21
CA GLY A 631 33.03 -8.60 27.95
C GLY A 631 32.61 -8.12 26.55
N VAL A 632 31.58 -8.71 25.96
CA VAL A 632 31.10 -8.37 24.61
C VAL A 632 30.68 -6.91 24.57
N SER A 633 31.16 -6.17 23.57
CA SER A 633 30.79 -4.78 23.33
C SER A 633 30.07 -4.56 22.00
N THR A 634 30.15 -5.52 21.06
CA THR A 634 29.47 -5.43 19.76
C THR A 634 28.86 -6.78 19.38
N MET A 635 27.58 -6.76 18.97
CA MET A 635 26.84 -7.95 18.57
C MET A 635 26.50 -7.93 17.07
N LEU A 636 26.73 -9.05 16.41
CA LEU A 636 26.36 -9.29 15.02
C LEU A 636 25.21 -10.29 14.99
N PHE A 637 24.01 -9.85 14.59
CA PHE A 637 22.83 -10.70 14.56
C PHE A 637 22.65 -11.37 13.20
N SER A 638 22.54 -12.69 13.19
CA SER A 638 21.98 -13.46 12.07
C SER A 638 20.56 -13.88 12.43
N LEU A 639 19.58 -13.28 11.77
CA LEU A 639 18.17 -13.43 12.11
C LEU A 639 17.43 -14.29 11.08
N ASP A 640 16.53 -15.14 11.60
CA ASP A 640 15.58 -15.90 10.79
C ASP A 640 14.62 -15.01 10.00
N PRO A 641 13.99 -15.58 8.96
CA PRO A 641 12.94 -14.89 8.24
C PRO A 641 11.83 -14.37 9.16
N GLY A 642 11.30 -13.19 8.86
CA GLY A 642 10.31 -12.48 9.67
C GLY A 642 10.89 -11.72 10.88
N LEU A 643 12.08 -12.07 11.36
CA LEU A 643 12.76 -11.37 12.47
C LEU A 643 13.72 -10.29 12.01
N ARG A 644 14.14 -10.30 10.75
CA ARG A 644 15.08 -9.31 10.17
C ARG A 644 14.59 -7.86 10.27
N SER A 645 13.27 -7.67 10.35
CA SER A 645 12.61 -6.37 10.52
C SER A 645 12.39 -5.91 11.94
N LEU A 646 12.84 -6.70 12.92
CA LEU A 646 12.81 -6.33 14.32
C LEU A 646 13.77 -5.16 14.57
N PRO A 647 13.32 -4.01 15.13
CA PRO A 647 14.22 -2.97 15.61
C PRO A 647 14.97 -3.45 16.86
N ILE A 648 16.00 -4.28 16.66
CA ILE A 648 16.80 -4.91 17.73
C ILE A 648 17.36 -3.86 18.69
N ALA A 649 17.76 -2.69 18.17
CA ALA A 649 18.27 -1.57 18.97
C ALA A 649 17.26 -1.08 20.03
N ALA A 650 15.96 -1.22 19.75
CA ALA A 650 14.85 -0.78 20.61
C ALA A 650 14.36 -1.84 21.60
N LEU A 651 14.97 -3.04 21.65
CA LEU A 651 14.67 -4.00 22.72
C LEU A 651 15.05 -3.39 24.07
N TRP A 652 14.19 -3.55 25.08
CA TRP A 652 14.27 -2.79 26.32
C TRP A 652 14.26 -3.69 27.55
N ASP A 653 15.23 -3.53 28.46
CA ASP A 653 15.36 -4.42 29.63
C ASP A 653 14.47 -4.02 30.83
N GLY A 654 13.69 -2.95 30.69
CA GLY A 654 12.96 -2.32 31.79
C GLY A 654 13.63 -1.08 32.38
N LYS A 655 14.86 -0.77 31.96
CA LYS A 655 15.66 0.38 32.38
C LYS A 655 16.29 1.10 31.19
N GLN A 656 16.96 0.37 30.31
CA GLN A 656 17.71 0.89 29.17
C GLN A 656 17.48 0.02 27.93
N PHE A 657 17.64 0.63 26.76
CA PHE A 657 17.56 -0.05 25.47
C PHE A 657 18.83 -0.88 25.21
N LEU A 658 18.72 -1.87 24.33
CA LEU A 658 19.83 -2.75 23.98
C LEU A 658 20.99 -1.96 23.35
N VAL A 659 20.66 -0.94 22.55
CA VAL A 659 21.65 -0.04 21.95
C VAL A 659 22.45 0.75 22.99
N GLU A 660 21.91 0.98 24.20
CA GLU A 660 22.67 1.65 25.26
C GLU A 660 23.76 0.75 25.86
N LYS A 661 23.73 -0.57 25.56
CA LYS A 661 24.67 -1.57 26.08
C LYS A 661 25.72 -2.03 25.06
N TYR A 662 25.31 -2.19 23.79
CA TYR A 662 26.14 -2.82 22.77
C TYR A 662 26.05 -2.09 21.44
N GLY A 663 27.16 -2.08 20.69
CA GLY A 663 27.12 -1.83 19.25
C GLY A 663 26.39 -2.97 18.54
N ILE A 664 25.54 -2.65 17.56
CA ILE A 664 24.66 -3.63 16.91
C ILE A 664 24.86 -3.59 15.39
N SER A 665 24.92 -4.76 14.77
CA SER A 665 24.88 -4.93 13.32
C SER A 665 24.08 -6.18 12.96
N LEU A 666 23.39 -6.15 11.82
CA LEU A 666 22.81 -7.34 11.22
C LEU A 666 23.79 -7.91 10.18
N ILE A 667 23.88 -9.23 10.11
CA ILE A 667 24.66 -9.93 9.09
C ILE A 667 23.81 -10.97 8.38
N PRO A 668 23.96 -11.13 7.05
CA PRO A 668 23.33 -12.24 6.35
C PRO A 668 23.93 -13.58 6.82
N SER A 669 25.24 -13.73 6.68
CA SER A 669 26.02 -14.91 7.10
C SER A 669 27.48 -14.47 7.28
N THR A 670 28.26 -15.24 8.03
CA THR A 670 29.69 -15.00 8.22
C THR A 670 30.49 -15.08 6.92
N SER A 671 30.07 -15.90 5.97
CA SER A 671 30.74 -16.03 4.67
C SER A 671 30.45 -14.87 3.70
N LEU A 672 29.46 -14.02 4.03
CA LEU A 672 28.96 -12.93 3.18
C LEU A 672 29.32 -11.55 3.73
N ILE A 673 30.21 -11.48 4.72
CA ILE A 673 30.77 -10.24 5.28
C ILE A 673 32.29 -10.22 5.14
N ASP A 674 32.88 -9.03 5.16
CA ASP A 674 34.32 -8.84 4.96
C ASP A 674 35.01 -8.47 6.28
N PHE A 675 35.71 -9.44 6.86
CA PHE A 675 36.48 -9.30 8.11
C PHE A 675 37.70 -8.37 8.03
N ARG A 676 38.01 -7.80 6.87
CA ARG A 676 39.11 -6.84 6.72
C ARG A 676 38.71 -5.47 7.25
N TYR A 677 39.24 -5.15 8.42
CA TYR A 677 39.15 -3.82 9.00
C TYR A 677 39.90 -2.77 8.19
N GLN A 678 39.20 -1.67 7.90
CA GLN A 678 39.75 -0.47 7.29
C GLN A 678 39.22 0.74 8.07
N PRO A 679 40.08 1.49 8.79
CA PRO A 679 39.64 2.72 9.42
C PRO A 679 39.21 3.74 8.36
N ILE A 680 38.05 4.36 8.59
CA ILE A 680 37.48 5.33 7.65
C ILE A 680 37.45 6.76 8.17
N TYR A 681 37.96 7.10 9.36
CA TYR A 681 37.91 8.46 9.95
C TYR A 681 38.54 9.60 9.11
N GLN A 682 39.24 9.28 8.01
CA GLN A 682 39.82 10.22 7.03
C GLN A 682 39.35 9.95 5.59
N ALA A 683 38.36 9.08 5.40
CA ALA A 683 37.81 8.79 4.08
C ALA A 683 37.16 10.02 3.46
N GLU A 684 37.25 10.14 2.14
CA GLU A 684 36.44 11.11 1.41
C GLU A 684 35.00 10.60 1.27
N VAL A 685 34.04 11.50 1.46
CA VAL A 685 32.61 11.23 1.36
C VAL A 685 32.05 11.74 0.03
N LEU A 686 31.31 10.90 -0.68
CA LEU A 686 30.45 11.33 -1.78
C LEU A 686 29.02 11.47 -1.26
N ALA A 687 28.59 12.71 -1.03
CA ALA A 687 27.28 13.03 -0.48
C ALA A 687 26.32 13.51 -1.59
N MET A 688 25.30 12.73 -1.94
CA MET A 688 24.38 13.06 -3.02
C MET A 688 22.93 12.99 -2.56
N GLY A 689 22.06 13.84 -3.12
CA GLY A 689 20.65 13.80 -2.74
C GLY A 689 19.72 14.69 -3.56
N ALA A 690 18.43 14.48 -3.39
CA ALA A 690 17.37 15.29 -3.98
C ALA A 690 16.43 15.80 -2.89
N SER A 691 16.13 17.10 -2.94
CA SER A 691 15.24 17.80 -2.00
C SER A 691 13.93 18.23 -2.65
N GLN A 692 13.88 18.25 -3.99
CA GLN A 692 12.71 18.66 -4.78
C GLN A 692 12.31 17.53 -5.73
N PHE A 693 11.00 17.32 -5.89
CA PHE A 693 10.43 16.25 -6.69
C PHE A 693 9.15 16.71 -7.38
N GLN A 694 8.86 16.17 -8.57
CA GLN A 694 7.62 16.50 -9.30
C GLN A 694 6.40 15.70 -8.81
N GLN A 695 6.62 14.45 -8.38
CA GLN A 695 5.57 13.48 -8.06
C GLN A 695 5.63 13.01 -6.60
N GLN A 696 6.51 13.62 -5.78
CA GLN A 696 6.68 13.29 -4.36
C GLN A 696 6.82 14.55 -3.52
N ASN A 697 6.65 14.42 -2.20
CA ASN A 697 6.82 15.54 -1.28
C ASN A 697 8.28 16.01 -1.25
N PRO A 698 8.55 17.32 -1.12
CA PRO A 698 9.91 17.83 -0.95
C PRO A 698 10.53 17.33 0.36
N LEU A 699 11.86 17.20 0.37
CA LEU A 699 12.67 16.83 1.54
C LEU A 699 13.59 18.00 1.91
N PRO A 700 13.07 19.02 2.63
CA PRO A 700 13.82 20.23 2.94
C PRO A 700 15.03 20.02 3.87
N ALA A 701 15.17 18.87 4.54
CA ALA A 701 16.35 18.59 5.36
C ALA A 701 17.56 18.15 4.53
N VAL A 702 17.34 17.53 3.36
CA VAL A 702 18.41 16.97 2.53
C VAL A 702 19.54 17.97 2.21
N PRO A 703 19.28 19.22 1.80
CA PRO A 703 20.37 20.17 1.54
C PRO A 703 21.23 20.48 2.77
N ILE A 704 20.63 20.45 3.96
CA ILE A 704 21.28 20.71 5.25
C ILE A 704 22.09 19.48 5.66
N GLU A 705 21.50 18.29 5.55
CA GLU A 705 22.16 17.01 5.82
C GLU A 705 23.43 16.87 4.97
N LEU A 706 23.34 17.08 3.65
CA LEU A 706 24.51 17.00 2.77
C LEU A 706 25.56 18.06 3.10
N GLN A 707 25.15 19.28 3.48
CA GLN A 707 26.07 20.34 3.87
C GLN A 707 26.80 19.98 5.16
N ASN A 708 26.09 19.52 6.20
CA ASN A 708 26.68 19.12 7.47
C ASN A 708 27.72 18.02 7.26
N ILE A 709 27.40 17.02 6.42
CA ILE A 709 28.32 15.91 6.13
C ILE A 709 29.63 16.42 5.55
N ILE A 710 29.62 17.33 4.56
CA ILE A 710 30.85 17.83 3.94
C ILE A 710 31.57 18.92 4.74
N GLU A 711 30.91 19.55 5.71
CA GLU A 711 31.56 20.42 6.68
C GLU A 711 32.33 19.59 7.72
N THR A 712 31.76 18.44 8.11
CA THR A 712 32.41 17.50 9.00
C THR A 712 33.48 16.69 8.25
N TRP A 713 33.23 16.20 7.04
CA TRP A 713 34.11 15.26 6.33
C TRP A 713 34.67 15.82 5.02
N PRO A 714 35.93 15.50 4.66
CA PRO A 714 36.43 15.82 3.33
C PRO A 714 35.59 15.08 2.28
N GLY A 715 35.25 15.73 1.17
CA GLY A 715 34.40 15.11 0.17
C GLY A 715 33.74 16.09 -0.80
N GLU A 716 32.80 15.55 -1.57
CA GLU A 716 32.04 16.27 -2.59
C GLU A 716 30.55 16.10 -2.35
N LYS A 717 29.77 17.16 -2.61
CA LYS A 717 28.31 17.11 -2.55
C LYS A 717 27.63 17.40 -3.89
N PHE A 718 26.54 16.69 -4.18
CA PHE A 718 25.72 16.91 -5.36
C PHE A 718 24.22 16.88 -5.02
N LEU A 719 23.53 17.99 -5.26
CA LEU A 719 22.13 18.19 -4.94
C LEU A 719 21.27 18.27 -6.21
N ASN A 720 20.05 17.76 -6.16
CA ASN A 720 19.02 17.91 -7.19
C ASN A 720 19.53 17.57 -8.60
N ASP A 721 19.62 18.52 -9.53
CA ASP A 721 20.01 18.30 -10.92
C ASP A 721 21.41 17.71 -11.12
N ARG A 722 22.22 17.68 -10.06
CA ARG A 722 23.53 17.00 -10.03
C ARG A 722 23.48 15.61 -9.38
N PHE A 723 22.38 15.21 -8.77
CA PHE A 723 22.13 13.88 -8.23
C PHE A 723 21.50 12.95 -9.27
N THR A 724 22.33 12.52 -10.22
CA THR A 724 21.95 11.62 -11.33
C THR A 724 22.78 10.34 -11.30
N LEU A 725 22.29 9.26 -11.91
CA LEU A 725 22.99 7.97 -11.97
C LEU A 725 24.35 8.11 -12.70
N ASP A 726 24.36 8.87 -13.79
CA ASP A 726 25.57 9.15 -14.57
C ASP A 726 26.61 9.89 -13.76
N ASN A 727 26.21 10.90 -12.97
CA ASN A 727 27.15 11.63 -12.13
C ASN A 727 27.68 10.71 -11.01
N LEU A 728 26.82 9.93 -10.34
CA LEU A 728 27.24 8.95 -9.33
C LEU A 728 28.29 7.98 -9.91
N LYS A 729 28.02 7.35 -11.05
CA LYS A 729 28.96 6.45 -11.74
C LYS A 729 30.24 7.18 -12.19
N SER A 730 30.14 8.44 -12.62
CA SER A 730 31.29 9.26 -13.04
C SER A 730 32.21 9.59 -11.87
N GLN A 731 31.67 10.05 -10.75
CA GLN A 731 32.44 10.39 -9.55
C GLN A 731 33.18 9.18 -9.01
N ARG A 732 32.48 8.03 -8.90
CA ARG A 732 33.10 6.77 -8.44
C ARG A 732 34.21 6.25 -9.33
N ARG A 733 34.13 6.46 -10.65
CA ARG A 733 35.22 6.10 -11.58
C ARG A 733 36.44 7.00 -11.45
N ARG A 734 36.27 8.24 -10.98
CA ARG A 734 37.32 9.26 -10.91
C ARG A 734 38.02 9.32 -9.56
N PHE A 735 37.30 9.00 -8.48
CA PHE A 735 37.75 9.19 -7.10
C PHE A 735 37.43 7.97 -6.24
N ASP A 736 38.30 7.70 -5.27
CA ASP A 736 38.20 6.57 -4.32
C ASP A 736 37.36 6.95 -3.09
N PHE A 737 36.07 7.24 -3.32
CA PHE A 737 35.13 7.53 -2.23
C PHE A 737 34.79 6.25 -1.46
N LYS A 738 35.35 6.12 -0.25
CA LYS A 738 35.07 4.97 0.63
C LYS A 738 33.73 5.10 1.35
N VAL A 739 33.18 6.30 1.44
CA VAL A 739 31.86 6.55 2.04
C VAL A 739 30.96 7.20 0.99
N ILE A 740 29.79 6.61 0.78
CA ILE A 740 28.75 7.16 -0.10
C ILE A 740 27.52 7.41 0.74
N HIS A 741 26.97 8.60 0.63
CA HIS A 741 25.73 9.00 1.30
C HIS A 741 24.69 9.41 0.25
N LEU A 742 23.55 8.74 0.24
CA LEU A 742 22.43 9.04 -0.65
C LEU A 742 21.21 9.48 0.17
N ALA A 743 20.81 10.75 0.06
CA ALA A 743 19.67 11.34 0.77
C ALA A 743 18.52 11.70 -0.19
N THR A 744 17.43 10.93 -0.15
CA THR A 744 16.31 11.07 -1.11
C THR A 744 15.10 10.23 -0.67
N HIS A 745 14.05 10.18 -1.49
CA HIS A 745 13.02 9.16 -1.35
C HIS A 745 13.47 7.81 -1.91
N ALA A 746 13.09 6.74 -1.24
CA ALA A 746 13.12 5.40 -1.76
C ALA A 746 11.79 4.73 -1.40
N ASP A 747 11.36 3.80 -2.23
CA ASP A 747 10.14 3.05 -1.97
C ASP A 747 10.39 1.59 -2.30
N PHE A 748 10.23 0.75 -1.28
CA PHE A 748 10.21 -0.70 -1.46
C PHE A 748 8.76 -1.15 -1.64
N LYS A 749 8.40 -1.52 -2.86
CA LYS A 749 7.05 -1.98 -3.20
C LYS A 749 6.94 -3.50 -3.07
N THR A 750 5.79 -3.97 -2.58
CA THR A 750 5.45 -5.39 -2.57
C THR A 750 5.35 -5.93 -4.00
N GLY A 751 5.69 -7.21 -4.21
CA GLY A 751 5.69 -7.83 -5.54
C GLY A 751 7.09 -7.98 -6.14
N SER A 752 7.25 -7.73 -7.45
CA SER A 752 8.57 -7.87 -8.10
C SER A 752 9.60 -6.89 -7.53
N PRO A 753 10.86 -7.30 -7.28
CA PRO A 753 11.95 -6.40 -6.89
C PRO A 753 12.11 -5.19 -7.82
N ASP A 754 11.75 -5.30 -9.10
CA ASP A 754 11.80 -4.20 -10.09
C ASP A 754 10.83 -3.05 -9.78
N ASN A 755 9.81 -3.28 -8.95
CA ASN A 755 8.87 -2.24 -8.52
C ASN A 755 9.46 -1.33 -7.43
N SER A 756 10.58 -1.74 -6.81
CA SER A 756 11.27 -0.99 -5.76
C SER A 756 12.36 -0.10 -6.36
N TYR A 757 12.50 1.13 -5.88
CA TYR A 757 13.47 2.08 -6.44
C TYR A 757 14.03 3.09 -5.42
N ILE A 758 15.22 3.63 -5.72
CA ILE A 758 15.75 4.88 -5.17
C ILE A 758 15.41 6.01 -6.14
N GLN A 759 14.78 7.07 -5.66
CA GLN A 759 14.46 8.24 -6.48
C GLN A 759 15.72 9.10 -6.67
N LEU A 760 16.28 9.11 -7.88
CA LEU A 760 17.29 10.09 -8.29
C LEU A 760 16.57 11.34 -8.83
N TRP A 761 17.30 12.38 -9.21
CA TRP A 761 16.67 13.60 -9.72
C TRP A 761 15.87 13.39 -11.01
N ASN A 762 16.47 12.70 -11.97
CA ASN A 762 15.97 12.53 -13.33
C ASN A 762 15.25 11.20 -13.56
N GLU A 763 15.47 10.21 -12.68
CA GLU A 763 15.03 8.84 -12.89
C GLU A 763 14.84 8.09 -11.57
N LYS A 764 14.25 6.90 -11.66
CA LYS A 764 14.14 5.95 -10.55
C LYS A 764 15.18 4.86 -10.78
N LEU A 765 16.13 4.72 -9.86
CA LEU A 765 17.10 3.63 -9.89
C LEU A 765 16.43 2.36 -9.34
N PRO A 766 16.13 1.35 -10.17
CA PRO A 766 15.50 0.13 -9.70
C PRO A 766 16.42 -0.62 -8.74
N LEU A 767 15.81 -1.31 -7.79
CA LEU A 767 16.52 -2.13 -6.81
C LEU A 767 17.44 -3.17 -7.47
N THR A 768 17.00 -3.75 -8.58
CA THR A 768 17.77 -4.72 -9.39
C THR A 768 18.99 -4.12 -10.09
N GLU A 769 19.10 -2.81 -10.18
CA GLU A 769 20.27 -2.12 -10.74
C GLU A 769 21.31 -1.71 -9.70
N LEU A 770 21.04 -1.86 -8.40
CA LEU A 770 22.04 -1.56 -7.36
C LEU A 770 23.37 -2.32 -7.55
N PRO A 771 23.39 -3.64 -7.89
CA PRO A 771 24.62 -4.36 -8.18
C PRO A 771 25.44 -3.73 -9.33
N ASN A 772 24.79 -3.08 -10.30
CA ASN A 772 25.46 -2.43 -11.44
C ASN A 772 26.15 -1.12 -11.04
N LEU A 773 26.05 -0.70 -9.78
CA LEU A 773 26.83 0.41 -9.28
C LEU A 773 28.30 0.02 -9.13
N ASN A 774 28.68 -1.27 -9.01
CA ASN A 774 30.04 -1.75 -8.76
C ASN A 774 30.65 -1.17 -7.47
N LEU A 775 29.98 -1.34 -6.33
CA LEU A 775 30.41 -0.75 -5.05
C LEU A 775 31.69 -1.37 -4.48
N ASP A 776 32.19 -2.45 -5.08
CA ASP A 776 33.47 -3.11 -4.76
C ASP A 776 34.69 -2.45 -5.42
N ASN A 777 34.50 -1.65 -6.48
CA ASN A 777 35.59 -1.03 -7.24
C ASN A 777 35.30 0.42 -7.68
N PRO A 778 35.90 1.44 -7.04
CA PRO A 778 36.64 1.35 -5.77
C PRO A 778 35.74 0.90 -4.63
N THR A 779 36.31 0.19 -3.64
CA THR A 779 35.55 -0.43 -2.54
C THR A 779 34.91 0.62 -1.64
N VAL A 780 33.58 0.53 -1.51
CA VAL A 780 32.79 1.35 -0.59
C VAL A 780 32.78 0.67 0.78
N GLU A 781 33.39 1.33 1.76
CA GLU A 781 33.41 0.89 3.15
C GLU A 781 32.05 1.12 3.82
N LEU A 782 31.33 2.18 3.46
CA LEU A 782 30.01 2.50 3.99
C LEU A 782 29.11 3.14 2.93
N LEU A 783 27.98 2.50 2.64
CA LEU A 783 26.86 3.11 1.91
C LEU A 783 25.78 3.52 2.91
N THR A 784 25.49 4.82 3.01
CA THR A 784 24.36 5.35 3.77
C THR A 784 23.19 5.61 2.82
N LEU A 785 22.08 4.92 3.02
CA LEU A 785 20.82 5.14 2.31
C LEU A 785 19.87 5.91 3.23
N SER A 786 20.00 7.24 3.25
CA SER A 786 19.15 8.17 3.99
C SER A 786 17.82 8.37 3.25
N ALA A 787 17.01 7.31 3.22
CA ALA A 787 15.76 7.24 2.49
C ALA A 787 14.81 6.21 3.13
N CYS A 788 13.49 6.40 2.96
CA CYS A 788 12.45 5.55 3.55
C CYS A 788 12.53 4.07 3.07
N ARG A 789 12.30 3.11 3.98
CA ARG A 789 12.20 1.66 3.69
C ARG A 789 13.36 1.09 2.86
N THR A 790 14.59 1.46 3.19
CA THR A 790 15.79 1.00 2.47
C THR A 790 16.47 -0.23 3.07
N ALA A 791 16.32 -0.49 4.36
CA ALA A 791 16.91 -1.66 5.00
C ALA A 791 16.17 -2.95 4.67
N LEU A 792 14.85 -2.94 4.42
CA LEU A 792 14.03 -4.16 4.34
C LEU A 792 12.79 -4.03 3.43
N GLY A 793 12.44 -5.16 2.80
CA GLY A 793 11.33 -5.29 1.86
C GLY A 793 10.05 -5.92 2.43
N ASP A 794 9.32 -6.67 1.59
CA ASP A 794 8.20 -7.53 2.02
C ASP A 794 8.71 -8.89 2.54
N ARG A 795 7.80 -9.77 3.03
CA ARG A 795 8.16 -11.11 3.54
C ARG A 795 8.88 -12.01 2.52
N ARG A 796 8.92 -11.66 1.23
CA ARG A 796 9.62 -12.39 0.16
C ARG A 796 10.99 -11.78 -0.18
N SER A 797 11.37 -10.65 0.42
CA SER A 797 12.64 -9.94 0.15
C SER A 797 13.15 -9.19 1.38
N GLU A 798 13.36 -9.95 2.45
CA GLU A 798 13.61 -9.46 3.81
C GLU A 798 15.03 -8.91 4.07
N LEU A 799 15.74 -8.46 3.04
CA LEU A 799 16.98 -7.69 3.20
C LEU A 799 16.98 -6.33 2.47
N GLY A 800 15.91 -5.98 1.74
CA GLY A 800 15.76 -4.66 1.13
C GLY A 800 16.95 -4.18 0.27
N PHE A 801 17.14 -2.86 0.19
CA PHE A 801 18.27 -2.24 -0.52
C PHE A 801 19.60 -2.46 0.19
N ALA A 802 19.61 -2.71 1.50
CA ALA A 802 20.84 -2.82 2.28
C ALA A 802 21.55 -4.18 2.10
N GLY A 803 20.80 -5.29 2.03
CA GLY A 803 21.39 -6.57 1.63
C GLY A 803 21.87 -6.55 0.19
N LEU A 804 21.14 -5.85 -0.69
CA LEU A 804 21.54 -5.65 -2.08
C LEU A 804 22.73 -4.70 -2.23
N ALA A 805 22.91 -3.74 -1.34
CA ALA A 805 24.09 -2.88 -1.28
C ALA A 805 25.34 -3.65 -0.86
N VAL A 806 25.21 -4.55 0.12
CA VAL A 806 26.31 -5.45 0.50
C VAL A 806 26.66 -6.40 -0.65
N GLN A 807 25.65 -6.96 -1.33
CA GLN A 807 25.85 -7.71 -2.56
C GLN A 807 26.55 -6.89 -3.65
N ALA A 808 26.14 -5.63 -3.82
CA ALA A 808 26.71 -4.73 -4.83
C ALA A 808 28.18 -4.38 -4.56
N GLY A 809 28.74 -4.82 -3.42
CA GLY A 809 30.15 -4.72 -3.09
C GLY A 809 30.48 -3.75 -1.94
N ALA A 810 29.47 -3.11 -1.34
CA ALA A 810 29.70 -2.29 -0.15
C ALA A 810 30.00 -3.19 1.05
N LYS A 811 31.00 -2.87 1.88
CA LYS A 811 31.27 -3.67 3.07
C LYS A 811 30.18 -3.54 4.14
N SER A 812 29.54 -2.38 4.19
CA SER A 812 28.48 -2.05 5.14
C SER A 812 27.44 -1.14 4.50
N ALA A 813 26.19 -1.32 4.88
CA ALA A 813 25.08 -0.44 4.53
C ALA A 813 24.37 0.05 5.80
N LEU A 814 24.15 1.37 5.89
CA LEU A 814 23.26 1.98 6.88
C LEU A 814 21.96 2.37 6.18
N ALA A 815 20.84 1.79 6.60
CA ALA A 815 19.56 1.93 5.90
C ALA A 815 18.37 1.89 6.86
N SER A 816 17.19 2.32 6.38
CA SER A 816 15.99 2.51 7.21
C SER A 816 14.96 1.36 7.12
N LEU A 817 14.41 0.93 8.25
CA LEU A 817 13.43 -0.15 8.37
C LEU A 817 12.01 0.29 7.97
N TRP A 818 11.69 1.59 8.05
CA TRP A 818 10.35 2.15 7.80
C TRP A 818 10.40 3.54 7.15
N TYR A 819 9.24 4.17 6.96
CA TYR A 819 9.14 5.59 6.56
C TYR A 819 9.60 6.49 7.71
N VAL A 820 10.78 7.07 7.57
CA VAL A 820 11.44 7.93 8.58
C VAL A 820 11.03 9.40 8.45
N SER A 821 11.12 10.16 9.53
CA SER A 821 10.89 11.62 9.50
C SER A 821 12.11 12.33 8.93
N ASP A 822 11.89 13.34 8.08
CA ASP A 822 12.95 14.17 7.47
C ASP A 822 13.78 14.87 8.57
N GLN A 823 13.09 15.44 9.57
CA GLN A 823 13.75 16.10 10.71
C GLN A 823 14.51 15.12 11.61
N GLY A 824 13.90 13.98 11.94
CA GLY A 824 14.54 12.98 12.80
C GLY A 824 15.78 12.37 12.15
N THR A 825 15.73 12.17 10.83
CA THR A 825 16.86 11.64 10.04
C THR A 825 18.02 12.62 10.01
N LEU A 826 17.76 13.92 9.81
CA LEU A 826 18.79 14.95 9.91
C LEU A 826 19.49 14.94 11.29
N GLY A 827 18.71 14.77 12.36
CA GLY A 827 19.23 14.62 13.73
C GLY A 827 20.18 13.43 13.85
N LEU A 828 19.72 12.24 13.47
CA LEU A 828 20.51 11.02 13.56
C LEU A 828 21.78 11.07 12.70
N MET A 829 21.68 11.56 11.45
CA MET A 829 22.82 11.60 10.53
C MET A 829 23.85 12.65 10.93
N SER A 830 23.43 13.78 11.48
CA SER A 830 24.34 14.79 12.01
C SER A 830 25.18 14.24 13.17
N GLU A 831 24.56 13.51 14.11
CA GLU A 831 25.29 12.85 15.19
C GLU A 831 26.18 11.71 14.66
N PHE A 832 25.64 10.86 13.78
CA PHE A 832 26.35 9.68 13.26
C PHE A 832 27.66 10.05 12.58
N TYR A 833 27.68 11.04 11.68
CA TYR A 833 28.90 11.44 10.99
C TYR A 833 29.94 12.09 11.91
N GLU A 834 29.52 12.76 12.99
CA GLU A 834 30.44 13.30 14.00
C GLU A 834 31.05 12.19 14.88
N TYR A 835 30.25 11.24 15.33
CA TYR A 835 30.74 10.08 16.07
C TYR A 835 31.59 9.15 15.19
N LEU A 836 31.31 9.06 13.88
CA LEU A 836 32.05 8.21 12.96
C LEU A 836 33.53 8.59 12.82
N LYS A 837 33.89 9.86 13.08
CA LYS A 837 35.29 10.30 13.12
C LYS A 837 36.07 9.77 14.32
N GLN A 838 35.36 9.49 15.42
CA GLN A 838 35.93 9.24 16.74
C GLN A 838 35.82 7.77 17.11
N ALA A 839 34.72 7.13 16.71
CA ALA A 839 34.43 5.75 17.04
C ALA A 839 35.40 4.79 16.36
N PRO A 840 35.78 3.69 17.04
CA PRO A 840 36.69 2.70 16.47
C PRO A 840 36.07 1.94 15.29
N ILE A 841 34.73 1.85 15.26
CA ILE A 841 33.94 1.13 14.26
C ILE A 841 32.60 1.82 13.98
N LYS A 842 32.00 1.53 12.81
CA LYS A 842 30.75 2.13 12.32
C LYS A 842 29.55 1.83 13.22
N ALA A 843 29.46 0.62 13.78
CA ALA A 843 28.37 0.26 14.68
C ALA A 843 28.38 1.06 16.00
N ILE A 844 29.57 1.38 16.54
CA ILE A 844 29.69 2.22 17.73
C ILE A 844 29.33 3.68 17.40
N ALA A 845 29.69 4.17 16.21
CA ALA A 845 29.25 5.51 15.78
C ALA A 845 27.72 5.64 15.72
N LEU A 846 27.03 4.62 15.17
CA LEU A 846 25.57 4.57 15.14
C LEU A 846 24.99 4.47 16.55
N GLN A 847 25.60 3.64 17.41
CA GLN A 847 25.21 3.49 18.81
C GLN A 847 25.22 4.83 19.54
N GLU A 848 26.32 5.58 19.48
CA GLU A 848 26.47 6.87 20.15
C GLU A 848 25.46 7.91 19.62
N ALA A 849 25.20 7.91 18.31
CA ALA A 849 24.17 8.77 17.72
C ALA A 849 22.76 8.44 18.25
N GLN A 850 22.43 7.15 18.35
CA GLN A 850 21.15 6.70 18.90
C GLN A 850 21.03 7.05 20.39
N ILE A 851 22.10 6.88 21.16
CA ILE A 851 22.17 7.26 22.58
C ILE A 851 21.97 8.77 22.76
N ALA A 852 22.58 9.60 21.91
CA ALA A 852 22.42 11.06 21.97
C ALA A 852 20.95 11.48 21.79
N MET A 853 20.21 10.82 20.90
CA MET A 853 18.77 11.04 20.71
C MET A 853 17.94 10.53 21.90
N ILE A 854 18.23 9.33 22.41
CA ILE A 854 17.57 8.76 23.61
C ILE A 854 17.71 9.69 24.81
N GLN A 855 18.89 10.29 24.99
CA GLN A 855 19.21 11.19 26.10
C GLN A 855 18.80 12.65 25.85
N GLU A 856 18.10 12.94 24.75
CA GLU A 856 17.64 14.29 24.37
C GLU A 856 18.77 15.33 24.22
N LYS A 857 20.01 14.87 24.02
CA LYS A 857 21.13 15.72 23.60
C LYS A 857 20.87 16.25 22.20
N THR A 858 20.25 15.42 21.36
CA THR A 858 19.75 15.79 20.04
C THR A 858 18.26 16.12 20.12
N ARG A 859 17.89 17.39 19.88
CA ARG A 859 16.49 17.86 19.98
C ARG A 859 16.23 19.08 19.11
N ILE A 860 14.95 19.38 18.88
CA ILE A 860 14.52 20.56 18.16
C ILE A 860 14.14 21.65 19.17
N GLU A 861 14.75 22.83 19.06
CA GLU A 861 14.52 23.95 19.97
C GLU A 861 14.69 25.27 19.22
N ASN A 862 13.70 26.17 19.28
CA ASN A 862 13.73 27.50 18.66
C ASN A 862 14.16 27.50 17.17
N ASP A 863 13.53 26.64 16.35
CA ASP A 863 13.84 26.46 14.92
C ASP A 863 15.29 26.03 14.65
N GLN A 864 15.95 25.41 15.63
CA GLN A 864 17.27 24.81 15.51
C GLN A 864 17.23 23.35 15.89
N LEU A 865 18.03 22.54 15.19
CA LEU A 865 18.42 21.21 15.64
C LEU A 865 19.64 21.38 16.54
N ILE A 866 19.46 21.14 17.83
CA ILE A 866 20.54 21.04 18.80
C ILE A 866 21.11 19.63 18.72
N THR A 867 22.42 19.50 18.55
CA THR A 867 23.17 18.24 18.58
C THR A 867 24.20 18.27 19.70
N THR A 868 24.87 17.15 19.95
CA THR A 868 26.00 17.07 20.89
C THR A 868 27.16 17.99 20.47
N PHE A 869 27.25 18.34 19.19
CA PHE A 869 28.39 19.04 18.59
C PHE A 869 28.09 20.48 18.19
N GLY A 870 26.84 20.93 18.25
CA GLY A 870 26.47 22.31 17.91
C GLY A 870 24.99 22.49 17.64
N ALA A 871 24.63 23.68 17.14
CA ALA A 871 23.27 23.99 16.71
C ALA A 871 23.22 24.20 15.20
N ILE A 872 22.24 23.60 14.53
CA ILE A 872 22.00 23.70 13.09
C ILE A 872 20.67 24.42 12.89
N SER A 873 20.68 25.53 12.16
CA SER A 873 19.45 26.27 11.86
C SER A 873 18.55 25.51 10.88
N LEU A 874 17.25 25.45 11.17
CA LEU A 874 16.25 24.77 10.36
C LEU A 874 15.39 25.79 9.59
N PRO A 875 15.04 25.53 8.32
CA PRO A 875 14.18 26.42 7.56
C PRO A 875 12.72 26.26 8.00
N ALA A 876 11.93 27.32 7.85
CA ALA A 876 10.54 27.37 8.32
C ALA A 876 9.59 26.35 7.67
N ASN A 877 9.98 25.74 6.55
CA ASN A 877 9.24 24.67 5.89
C ASN A 877 9.62 23.26 6.40
N LEU A 878 10.63 23.16 7.28
CA LEU A 878 11.04 21.92 7.92
C LEU A 878 10.31 21.68 9.24
N THR A 879 9.81 22.74 9.90
CA THR A 879 9.18 22.66 11.22
C THR A 879 7.84 21.92 11.14
N GLU A 880 7.87 20.61 11.36
CA GLU A 880 6.66 19.83 11.57
C GLU A 880 5.99 20.33 12.86
N ALA A 881 4.81 20.93 12.74
CA ALA A 881 3.99 21.27 13.89
C ALA A 881 3.75 19.98 14.69
N ASN A 882 4.27 19.92 15.93
CA ASN A 882 4.10 18.86 16.94
C ASN A 882 5.30 17.94 17.26
N ILE A 883 6.49 18.06 16.64
CA ILE A 883 7.67 17.32 17.14
C ILE A 883 8.30 18.09 18.31
N THR A 884 8.16 17.54 19.53
CA THR A 884 8.71 18.15 20.76
C THR A 884 9.97 17.45 21.26
N THR A 885 10.18 16.17 20.93
CA THR A 885 11.37 15.40 21.28
C THR A 885 11.71 14.37 20.21
N LEU A 886 13.00 14.03 20.09
CA LEU A 886 13.51 13.00 19.21
C LEU A 886 13.88 11.70 19.96
N SER A 887 13.54 11.60 21.26
CA SER A 887 13.88 10.44 22.11
C SER A 887 13.04 9.19 21.85
N HIS A 888 11.91 9.31 21.14
CA HIS A 888 11.08 8.17 20.79
C HIS A 888 11.80 7.23 19.78
N PRO A 889 11.75 5.89 19.94
CA PRO A 889 12.44 4.93 19.06
C PRO A 889 12.17 5.07 17.57
N TYR A 890 11.02 5.63 17.20
CA TYR A 890 10.68 5.96 15.81
C TYR A 890 11.80 6.71 15.08
N TYR A 891 12.49 7.63 15.77
CA TYR A 891 13.48 8.52 15.16
C TYR A 891 14.88 7.90 15.08
N TRP A 892 15.27 7.05 16.04
CA TRP A 892 16.65 6.54 16.13
C TRP A 892 16.78 5.03 15.86
N SER A 893 15.77 4.22 16.16
CA SER A 893 15.80 2.76 15.90
C SER A 893 15.38 2.38 14.48
N GLY A 894 14.99 3.37 13.67
CA GLY A 894 14.61 3.18 12.28
C GLY A 894 15.78 2.85 11.37
N PHE A 895 17.02 3.20 11.74
CA PHE A 895 18.21 2.89 10.96
C PHE A 895 18.99 1.73 11.59
N THR A 896 19.49 0.84 10.74
CA THR A 896 20.31 -0.31 11.15
C THR A 896 21.54 -0.47 10.28
N MET A 897 22.62 -0.94 10.90
CA MET A 897 23.86 -1.31 10.20
C MET A 897 23.75 -2.75 9.70
N ILE A 898 24.05 -2.96 8.42
CA ILE A 898 24.03 -4.28 7.77
C ILE A 898 25.39 -4.55 7.15
N GLY A 899 25.92 -5.77 7.35
CA GLY A 899 27.23 -6.18 6.85
C GLY A 899 28.34 -6.06 7.89
N SER A 900 29.50 -5.55 7.49
CA SER A 900 30.73 -5.51 8.29
C SER A 900 30.74 -4.25 9.17
N PRO A 901 30.50 -4.32 10.50
CA PRO A 901 30.32 -3.10 11.31
C PRO A 901 31.59 -2.31 11.61
N TRP A 902 32.76 -2.84 11.24
CA TRP A 902 34.08 -2.27 11.53
C TRP A 902 34.59 -1.30 10.47
#